data_AF-A0A9P6YK11-F1
#
_entry.id   AF-A0A9P6YK11-F1
#
_cell.length_a   1.000
_cell.length_b   1.000
_cell.length_c   1.000
_cell.angle_alpha   90.00
_cell.angle_beta   90.00
_cell.angle_gamma   90.00
#
_symmetry.space_group_name_H-M   'P 1'
#
loop_
_entity.id
_entity.type
_entity.pdbx_description
1 polymer ?
#
loop_
_entity_poly.entity_id
_entity_poly.type
_entity_poly.pdbx_seq_one_letter_code
_entity_poly.pdbx_strand_id
1 'polypeptide(L)'
;MVFSLRFRRRKVVEDPYIPNEIGDEKKLVRYQSHIQSPTLDDRIRLVLLTSLSLYARIVQLGYPAYITEIELEMSKQVNWYMAGKYFIGKFPPLSSLINTCLALVVGYYGNHDFVYAGQHFSNFPLVGMRKVSAIVGALIAPVCYMTIRNFGHSRSAATFAAILMVFENGNITQSRYASPEIHSMFFGALATWSWSMVRKNTSGSAKWTGTLILPIIWCSIAFEMWNQLSDKKNSVYSCIKKVYVYLFTVGAFPFWIYMLIFKIHFDIASNAGDHDLILSSRFRYSLNGNHFEPSIAYGSQVVIKHEGSPGGFLHSHQKRFAGGSTQQEVTLYPYVDLNNIWTIHKATVLYNTSQPLEYVRNGDHIRLEHFSSSRKLHSHDERPQLTNRKEHHEVTAYGDRLTSDIQDYWSLVLLDDKHEHSKDMNMTWKALDQQFRLFHIRGCALISHDAYYDSPGGHGHQEVTCMVSAGKHVSTWTIESAYHEKLENTGLRSFPKMKFYEKFKEAHQLMLKYPTVVFDRLGSQTTSTDGTINPKATFAETPSKWFFKKTSLRIWYELSGFSVHLLLNSAIQHIIWSAMLGYIGIRLLKMFLEKRQINLPGLSWINTAANDLMTNDTISFFYPATLIYIQGLHFMPTHTVNMSDILPSIYYAVALSSVIFESLTSRLSLGYRRMVSYSLISIVIFHTLKFSHLSYGGKQWLRSSCEKSGIEMNCIHFPLSQNELDDMINNSGQTPNVTSLTIYLDIFGKKEPFRYQQGQEAEADRELSLLKHSAYSKASALITGASRYHRANPTPAITIEEAVEWAKKVHEGAVEREEKLSKERAKKRALKKRRKKNALKKRKRLTDKEAEKSK
;
A
#
# COMPACT_ATOMS: atom_id res chain seq x y z
N MET A 1 8.84 -84.50 13.93
CA MET A 1 9.51 -83.22 14.27
C MET A 1 8.64 -82.08 13.77
N VAL A 2 7.82 -81.51 14.66
CA VAL A 2 6.88 -80.41 14.34
C VAL A 2 7.56 -79.11 14.75
N PHE A 3 7.92 -78.27 13.78
CA PHE A 3 8.52 -76.96 14.03
C PHE A 3 7.45 -75.95 14.47
N SER A 4 7.51 -75.58 15.74
CA SER A 4 6.71 -74.53 16.37
C SER A 4 7.23 -73.14 15.99
N LEU A 5 6.46 -72.40 15.19
CA LEU A 5 6.65 -70.97 14.94
C LEU A 5 6.11 -70.17 16.14
N ARG A 6 7.00 -69.74 17.05
CA ARG A 6 6.67 -68.75 18.08
C ARG A 6 6.42 -67.39 17.42
N PHE A 7 5.15 -67.05 17.22
CA PHE A 7 4.74 -65.66 16.98
C PHE A 7 5.05 -64.81 18.22
N ARG A 8 6.03 -63.92 18.10
CA ARG A 8 6.31 -62.88 19.08
C ARG A 8 5.13 -61.90 19.07
N ARG A 9 4.23 -62.00 20.06
CA ARG A 9 3.13 -61.04 20.27
C ARG A 9 3.72 -59.62 20.30
N ARG A 10 3.50 -58.86 19.23
CA ARG A 10 3.68 -57.41 19.21
C ARG A 10 2.71 -56.87 20.26
N LYS A 11 3.20 -56.18 21.29
CA LYS A 11 2.34 -55.35 22.16
C LYS A 11 1.61 -54.38 21.24
N VAL A 12 0.32 -54.62 21.03
CA VAL A 12 -0.57 -53.66 20.40
C VAL A 12 -0.60 -52.47 21.36
N VAL A 13 0.01 -51.36 20.95
CA VAL A 13 -0.23 -50.08 21.61
C VAL A 13 -1.66 -49.72 21.23
N GLU A 14 -2.60 -49.96 22.14
CA GLU A 14 -4.02 -49.60 21.95
C GLU A 14 -4.10 -48.10 21.66
N ASP A 15 -4.73 -47.75 20.55
CA ASP A 15 -5.00 -46.36 20.19
C ASP A 15 -6.15 -45.89 21.11
N PRO A 16 -5.95 -44.95 22.04
CA PRO A 16 -6.95 -44.58 23.05
C PRO A 16 -8.21 -43.92 22.47
N TYR A 17 -8.30 -43.81 21.14
CA TYR A 17 -9.41 -43.23 20.39
C TYR A 17 -10.37 -44.28 19.81
N ILE A 18 -10.10 -45.57 19.97
CA ILE A 18 -10.99 -46.66 19.55
C ILE A 18 -11.53 -47.34 20.83
N PRO A 19 -12.83 -47.23 21.14
CA PRO A 19 -13.40 -47.93 22.29
C PRO A 19 -13.29 -49.45 22.08
N ASN A 20 -12.74 -50.17 23.06
CA ASN A 20 -12.84 -51.63 23.10
C ASN A 20 -14.31 -52.03 23.36
N GLU A 21 -14.86 -52.90 22.52
CA GLU A 21 -16.20 -53.48 22.68
C GLU A 21 -16.19 -54.51 23.82
N ILE A 22 -16.34 -54.07 25.08
CA ILE A 22 -16.75 -54.96 26.18
C ILE A 22 -17.67 -54.20 27.14
N GLY A 23 -18.94 -54.63 27.19
CA GLY A 23 -19.82 -54.47 28.36
C GLY A 23 -20.56 -53.14 28.50
N ASP A 24 -21.86 -53.24 28.77
CA ASP A 24 -22.83 -52.16 28.92
C ASP A 24 -22.47 -51.15 30.03
N GLU A 25 -22.00 -49.97 29.63
CA GLU A 25 -22.32 -48.63 30.14
C GLU A 25 -21.31 -47.65 29.51
N LYS A 26 -21.73 -46.93 28.45
CA LYS A 26 -20.90 -45.95 27.75
C LYS A 26 -20.71 -44.68 28.59
N LYS A 27 -19.85 -44.73 29.61
CA LYS A 27 -19.28 -43.52 30.22
C LYS A 27 -18.25 -42.94 29.26
N LEU A 28 -18.54 -41.74 28.74
CA LEU A 28 -17.56 -40.88 28.08
C LEU A 28 -16.38 -40.67 29.02
N VAL A 29 -15.26 -41.35 28.77
CA VAL A 29 -14.01 -41.08 29.48
C VAL A 29 -13.56 -39.68 29.09
N ARG A 30 -13.76 -38.73 30.01
CA ARG A 30 -13.20 -37.38 29.92
C ARG A 30 -11.68 -37.52 29.98
N TYR A 31 -11.00 -37.35 28.84
CA TYR A 31 -9.54 -37.53 28.76
C TYR A 31 -8.82 -36.56 29.70
N GLN A 32 -8.12 -37.12 30.70
CA GLN A 32 -7.19 -36.37 31.54
C GLN A 32 -5.95 -36.01 30.72
N SER A 33 -5.77 -34.71 30.54
CA SER A 33 -4.72 -34.07 29.76
C SER A 33 -3.37 -34.11 30.48
N HIS A 34 -2.58 -35.16 30.27
CA HIS A 34 -1.13 -35.07 30.47
C HIS A 34 -0.46 -34.72 29.13
N ILE A 35 0.44 -33.74 29.17
CA ILE A 35 1.28 -33.29 28.06
C ILE A 35 2.06 -34.49 27.54
N GLN A 36 1.57 -35.16 26.49
CA GLN A 36 2.40 -36.11 25.79
C GLN A 36 3.34 -35.29 24.91
N SER A 37 4.61 -35.21 25.31
CA SER A 37 5.71 -34.90 24.39
C SER A 37 5.48 -35.66 23.09
N PRO A 38 5.76 -35.08 21.90
CA PRO A 38 5.47 -35.75 20.64
C PRO A 38 6.09 -37.15 20.68
N THR A 39 5.22 -38.16 20.57
CA THR A 39 5.62 -39.56 20.57
C THR A 39 6.54 -39.80 19.38
N LEU A 40 7.34 -40.86 19.38
CA LEU A 40 8.23 -41.18 18.26
C LEU A 40 7.49 -41.13 16.91
N ASP A 41 6.27 -41.64 16.89
CA ASP A 41 5.31 -41.58 15.79
C ASP A 41 4.91 -40.18 15.31
N ASP A 42 4.75 -39.21 16.22
CA ASP A 42 4.50 -37.82 15.87
C ASP A 42 5.75 -37.18 15.28
N ARG A 43 6.94 -37.50 15.81
CA ARG A 43 8.23 -37.01 15.30
C ARG A 43 8.50 -37.52 13.89
N ILE A 44 8.28 -38.81 13.62
CA ILE A 44 8.45 -39.41 12.29
C ILE A 44 7.52 -38.72 11.28
N ARG A 45 6.24 -38.56 11.62
CA ARG A 45 5.28 -37.86 10.75
C ARG A 45 5.70 -36.43 10.46
N LEU A 46 6.13 -35.69 11.49
CA LEU A 46 6.60 -34.32 11.32
C LEU A 46 7.80 -34.23 10.38
N VAL A 47 8.79 -35.13 10.52
CA VAL A 47 9.96 -35.18 9.62
C VAL A 47 9.53 -35.50 8.19
N LEU A 48 8.66 -36.50 7.99
CA LEU A 48 8.17 -36.87 6.66
C LEU A 48 7.37 -35.74 6.01
N LEU A 49 6.43 -35.14 6.75
CA LEU A 49 5.61 -34.03 6.28
C LEU A 49 6.46 -32.81 5.96
N THR A 50 7.44 -32.47 6.81
CA THR A 50 8.36 -31.35 6.57
C THR A 50 9.21 -31.59 5.33
N SER A 51 9.76 -32.81 5.18
CA SER A 51 10.58 -33.17 4.02
C SER A 51 9.77 -33.13 2.72
N LEU A 52 8.54 -33.66 2.74
CA LEU A 52 7.63 -33.62 1.59
C LEU A 52 7.20 -32.17 1.25
N SER A 53 6.87 -31.39 2.27
CA SER A 53 6.50 -29.97 2.15
C SER A 53 7.63 -29.13 1.54
N LEU A 54 8.86 -29.40 1.98
CA LEU A 54 10.08 -28.74 1.49
C LEU A 54 10.39 -29.15 0.06
N TYR A 55 10.30 -30.44 -0.25
CA TYR A 55 10.50 -30.95 -1.61
C TYR A 55 9.55 -30.26 -2.60
N ALA A 56 8.25 -30.19 -2.29
CA ALA A 56 7.27 -29.52 -3.13
C ALA A 56 7.56 -28.02 -3.36
N ARG A 57 8.35 -27.36 -2.50
CA ARG A 57 8.64 -25.92 -2.62
C ARG A 57 9.98 -25.62 -3.24
N ILE A 58 10.97 -26.50 -3.10
CA ILE A 58 12.33 -26.28 -3.63
C ILE A 58 12.46 -26.73 -5.11
N VAL A 59 11.55 -27.57 -5.60
CA VAL A 59 11.57 -28.01 -7.01
C VAL A 59 11.59 -26.79 -7.95
N GLN A 60 12.62 -26.76 -8.81
CA GLN A 60 12.87 -25.73 -9.82
C GLN A 60 12.83 -24.28 -9.27
N LEU A 61 13.27 -24.04 -8.04
CA LEU A 61 13.19 -22.72 -7.39
C LEU A 61 13.92 -21.59 -8.12
N GLY A 62 14.98 -21.93 -8.87
CA GLY A 62 15.74 -20.97 -9.68
C GLY A 62 14.98 -20.45 -10.90
N TYR A 63 13.87 -21.08 -11.29
CA TYR A 63 13.07 -20.67 -12.44
C TYR A 63 11.78 -19.95 -12.00
N PRO A 64 11.44 -18.80 -12.61
CA PRO A 64 12.22 -18.05 -13.62
C PRO A 64 13.43 -17.33 -13.02
N ALA A 65 14.50 -17.13 -13.80
CA ALA A 65 15.78 -16.59 -13.33
C ALA A 65 15.82 -15.07 -13.12
N TYR A 66 14.66 -14.39 -13.18
CA TYR A 66 14.52 -12.95 -12.96
C TYR A 66 13.53 -12.64 -11.85
N ILE A 67 13.51 -11.36 -11.44
CA ILE A 67 12.63 -10.84 -10.40
C ILE A 67 11.21 -10.74 -10.94
N THR A 68 10.27 -11.39 -10.27
CA THR A 68 8.84 -11.33 -10.59
C THR A 68 8.19 -10.07 -10.00
N GLU A 69 6.97 -9.74 -10.41
CA GLU A 69 6.25 -8.55 -9.91
C GLU A 69 6.08 -8.57 -8.38
N ILE A 70 5.81 -9.75 -7.80
CA ILE A 70 5.64 -9.93 -6.36
C ILE A 70 6.97 -9.86 -5.56
N GLU A 71 8.11 -9.99 -6.24
CA GLU A 71 9.46 -9.94 -5.63
C GLU A 71 10.12 -8.57 -5.77
N LEU A 72 9.62 -7.72 -6.69
CA LEU A 72 10.25 -6.46 -7.04
C LEU A 72 10.34 -5.50 -5.85
N GLU A 73 9.24 -5.32 -5.11
CA GLU A 73 9.23 -4.44 -3.94
C GLU A 73 10.17 -4.95 -2.85
N MET A 74 10.13 -6.25 -2.54
CA MET A 74 11.04 -6.88 -1.57
C MET A 74 12.51 -6.69 -1.96
N SER A 75 12.83 -6.85 -3.24
CA SER A 75 14.19 -6.70 -3.76
C SER A 75 14.68 -5.25 -3.67
N LYS A 76 13.83 -4.26 -3.96
CA LYS A 76 14.11 -2.83 -3.75
C LYS A 76 14.39 -2.53 -2.28
N GLN A 77 13.55 -3.06 -1.37
CA GLN A 77 13.71 -2.85 0.07
C GLN A 77 15.01 -3.42 0.63
N VAL A 78 15.44 -4.60 0.16
CA VAL A 78 16.76 -5.16 0.51
C VAL A 78 17.87 -4.20 0.12
N ASN A 79 17.87 -3.66 -1.09
CA ASN A 79 18.87 -2.67 -1.51
C ASN A 79 18.82 -1.38 -0.70
N TRP A 80 17.63 -0.87 -0.40
CA TRP A 80 17.49 0.34 0.41
C TRP A 80 18.06 0.15 1.80
N TYR A 81 17.86 -1.01 2.45
CA TYR A 81 18.54 -1.31 3.70
C TYR A 81 20.06 -1.39 3.55
N MET A 82 20.57 -2.01 2.48
CA MET A 82 22.03 -2.06 2.22
C MET A 82 22.63 -0.66 2.06
N ALA A 83 21.90 0.25 1.42
CA ALA A 83 22.29 1.65 1.26
C ALA A 83 21.99 2.52 2.50
N GLY A 84 21.34 1.96 3.54
CA GLY A 84 20.85 2.71 4.69
C GLY A 84 19.79 3.77 4.36
N LYS A 85 19.17 3.71 3.16
CA LYS A 85 18.16 4.66 2.68
C LYS A 85 16.83 4.40 3.37
N TYR A 86 16.22 5.44 3.91
CA TYR A 86 14.88 5.36 4.47
C TYR A 86 13.83 5.12 3.38
N PHE A 87 12.86 4.27 3.67
CA PHE A 87 11.74 4.00 2.79
C PHE A 87 10.51 3.64 3.61
N ILE A 88 9.35 3.72 2.96
CA ILE A 88 8.07 3.26 3.50
C ILE A 88 7.72 1.98 2.75
N GLY A 89 7.42 0.89 3.45
CA GLY A 89 7.00 -0.36 2.82
C GLY A 89 5.49 -0.61 2.95
N LYS A 90 4.91 -1.39 2.02
CA LYS A 90 3.51 -1.84 2.13
C LYS A 90 3.25 -2.67 3.40
N PHE A 91 4.24 -3.47 3.80
CA PHE A 91 4.17 -4.39 4.93
C PHE A 91 5.14 -4.00 6.05
N PRO A 92 4.90 -4.45 7.29
CA PRO A 92 5.87 -4.30 8.38
C PRO A 92 7.26 -4.86 8.00
N PRO A 93 8.35 -4.26 8.51
CA PRO A 93 9.68 -4.43 7.91
C PRO A 93 10.35 -5.79 8.19
N LEU A 94 9.75 -6.66 9.00
CA LEU A 94 10.37 -7.92 9.44
C LEU A 94 10.81 -8.81 8.27
N SER A 95 9.93 -9.05 7.29
CA SER A 95 10.25 -9.91 6.13
C SER A 95 11.45 -9.36 5.36
N SER A 96 11.47 -8.05 5.16
CA SER A 96 12.51 -7.33 4.44
C SER A 96 13.83 -7.34 5.20
N LEU A 97 13.79 -7.20 6.54
CA LEU A 97 14.96 -7.34 7.41
C LEU A 97 15.55 -8.76 7.38
N ILE A 98 14.71 -9.81 7.37
CA ILE A 98 15.16 -11.20 7.24
C ILE A 98 15.89 -11.42 5.91
N ASN A 99 15.32 -10.95 4.80
CA ASN A 99 15.95 -11.07 3.48
C ASN A 99 17.21 -10.20 3.35
N THR A 100 17.24 -9.04 4.00
CA THR A 100 18.45 -8.19 4.07
C THR A 100 19.56 -8.89 4.84
N CYS A 101 19.24 -9.51 5.98
CA CYS A 101 20.20 -10.31 6.76
C CYS A 101 20.77 -11.46 5.92
N LEU A 102 19.93 -12.18 5.17
CA LEU A 102 20.39 -13.20 4.23
C LEU A 102 21.35 -12.62 3.19
N ALA A 103 20.98 -11.50 2.57
CA ALA A 103 21.80 -10.87 1.55
C ALA A 103 23.18 -10.45 2.11
N LEU A 104 23.24 -9.98 3.37
CA LEU A 104 24.50 -9.68 4.07
C LEU A 104 25.34 -10.96 4.27
N VAL A 105 24.73 -12.06 4.69
CA VAL A 105 25.41 -13.36 4.91
C VAL A 105 25.98 -13.91 3.60
N VAL A 106 25.29 -13.69 2.47
CA VAL A 106 25.76 -14.11 1.14
C VAL A 106 26.80 -13.14 0.54
N GLY A 107 27.07 -12.01 1.20
CA GLY A 107 28.06 -11.03 0.75
C GLY A 107 27.55 -10.06 -0.33
N TYR A 108 26.25 -9.78 -0.36
CA TYR A 108 25.65 -8.76 -1.23
C TYR A 108 25.49 -7.42 -0.51
N TYR A 109 25.96 -6.34 -1.13
CA TYR A 109 26.02 -4.99 -0.53
C TYR A 109 25.23 -3.92 -1.30
N GLY A 110 24.22 -4.30 -2.10
CA GLY A 110 23.33 -3.33 -2.74
C GLY A 110 23.84 -2.71 -4.05
N ASN A 111 24.51 -3.49 -4.90
CA ASN A 111 25.20 -2.97 -6.09
C ASN A 111 24.30 -2.74 -7.32
N HIS A 112 23.03 -3.18 -7.30
CA HIS A 112 22.13 -3.12 -8.46
C HIS A 112 20.80 -2.48 -8.10
N ASP A 113 20.36 -1.47 -8.85
CA ASP A 113 19.01 -0.90 -8.69
C ASP A 113 17.96 -1.68 -9.49
N PHE A 114 16.85 -2.00 -8.84
CA PHE A 114 15.73 -2.69 -9.47
C PHE A 114 14.64 -1.70 -9.86
N VAL A 115 14.27 -1.71 -11.14
CA VAL A 115 13.30 -0.78 -11.70
C VAL A 115 11.98 -1.49 -12.00
N TYR A 116 12.01 -2.59 -12.75
CA TYR A 116 10.84 -3.30 -13.27
C TYR A 116 10.96 -4.83 -13.11
N ALA A 117 9.84 -5.54 -13.22
CA ALA A 117 9.81 -7.00 -13.19
C ALA A 117 10.34 -7.62 -14.49
N GLY A 118 11.13 -8.69 -14.39
CA GLY A 118 11.83 -9.30 -15.52
C GLY A 118 13.21 -8.68 -15.82
N GLN A 119 13.67 -7.72 -15.01
CA GLN A 119 15.01 -7.13 -15.15
C GLN A 119 16.10 -8.18 -14.88
N HIS A 120 17.12 -8.22 -15.75
CA HIS A 120 18.29 -9.07 -15.58
C HIS A 120 19.24 -8.50 -14.49
N PHE A 121 19.85 -9.39 -13.72
CA PHE A 121 20.84 -9.07 -12.69
C PHE A 121 21.87 -10.19 -12.59
N SER A 122 23.08 -9.89 -12.10
CA SER A 122 24.17 -10.86 -11.97
C SER A 122 24.44 -11.26 -10.51
N ASN A 123 24.59 -10.30 -9.61
CA ASN A 123 25.11 -10.54 -8.26
C ASN A 123 24.02 -10.59 -7.16
N PHE A 124 22.75 -10.43 -7.51
CA PHE A 124 21.68 -10.37 -6.50
C PHE A 124 21.24 -11.77 -6.04
N PRO A 125 21.15 -12.04 -4.71
CA PRO A 125 20.89 -13.38 -4.18
C PRO A 125 19.40 -13.79 -4.22
N LEU A 126 18.73 -13.64 -5.38
CA LEU A 126 17.30 -13.93 -5.54
C LEU A 126 16.94 -15.37 -5.13
N VAL A 127 17.72 -16.35 -5.60
CA VAL A 127 17.48 -17.77 -5.28
C VAL A 127 17.63 -18.02 -3.78
N GLY A 128 18.54 -17.30 -3.11
CA GLY A 128 18.66 -17.33 -1.66
C GLY A 128 17.38 -16.85 -0.98
N MET A 129 16.85 -15.70 -1.40
CA MET A 129 15.61 -15.14 -0.84
C MET A 129 14.42 -16.08 -1.06
N ARG A 130 14.31 -16.67 -2.26
CA ARG A 130 13.32 -17.72 -2.55
C ARG A 130 13.47 -18.94 -1.67
N LYS A 131 14.69 -19.36 -1.33
CA LYS A 131 14.92 -20.49 -0.39
C LYS A 131 14.40 -20.17 1.00
N VAL A 132 14.58 -18.93 1.49
CA VAL A 132 14.04 -18.50 2.78
C VAL A 132 12.51 -18.59 2.77
N SER A 133 11.85 -18.02 1.76
CA SER A 133 10.40 -18.15 1.59
C SER A 133 9.93 -19.61 1.49
N ALA A 134 10.67 -20.45 0.77
CA ALA A 134 10.34 -21.87 0.60
C ALA A 134 10.44 -22.64 1.92
N ILE A 135 11.46 -22.35 2.74
CA ILE A 135 11.62 -22.94 4.08
C ILE A 135 10.49 -22.48 4.99
N VAL A 136 10.21 -21.17 5.05
CA VAL A 136 9.12 -20.60 5.86
C VAL A 136 7.77 -21.19 5.46
N GLY A 137 7.49 -21.28 4.16
CA GLY A 137 6.27 -21.89 3.64
C GLY A 137 6.20 -23.40 3.90
N ALA A 138 7.34 -24.11 3.87
CA ALA A 138 7.39 -25.54 4.14
C ALA A 138 7.00 -25.86 5.59
N LEU A 139 7.35 -24.99 6.54
CA LEU A 139 7.04 -25.12 7.96
C LEU A 139 5.55 -24.90 8.30
N ILE A 140 4.74 -24.35 7.39
CA ILE A 140 3.31 -24.18 7.63
C ILE A 140 2.59 -25.53 7.78
N ALA A 141 2.95 -26.54 6.98
CA ALA A 141 2.36 -27.87 7.04
C ALA A 141 2.58 -28.59 8.39
N PRO A 142 3.82 -28.69 8.94
CA PRO A 142 4.02 -29.27 10.27
C PRO A 142 3.40 -28.42 11.38
N VAL A 143 3.35 -27.08 11.26
CA VAL A 143 2.63 -26.23 12.22
C VAL A 143 1.12 -26.54 12.21
N CYS A 144 0.53 -26.78 11.03
CA CYS A 144 -0.87 -27.23 10.90
C CYS A 144 -1.08 -28.57 11.62
N TYR A 145 -0.19 -29.56 11.40
CA TYR A 145 -0.21 -30.84 12.10
C TYR A 145 -0.21 -30.64 13.62
N MET A 146 0.76 -29.88 14.13
CA MET A 146 0.91 -29.66 15.57
C MET A 146 -0.28 -28.89 16.15
N THR A 147 -0.87 -27.95 15.40
CA THR A 147 -2.07 -27.22 15.81
C THR A 147 -3.22 -28.19 16.06
N ILE A 148 -3.50 -29.09 15.10
CA ILE A 148 -4.60 -30.06 15.23
C ILE A 148 -4.35 -31.04 16.38
N ARG A 149 -3.11 -31.51 16.55
CA ARG A 149 -2.72 -32.35 17.71
C ARG A 149 -2.90 -31.60 19.02
N ASN A 150 -2.57 -30.31 19.06
CA ASN A 150 -2.82 -29.45 20.21
C ASN A 150 -4.31 -29.16 20.44
N PHE A 151 -5.19 -29.34 19.46
CA PHE A 151 -6.63 -29.32 19.69
C PHE A 151 -7.19 -30.68 20.18
N GLY A 152 -6.34 -31.71 20.32
CA GLY A 152 -6.70 -33.01 20.90
C GLY A 152 -7.07 -34.10 19.88
N HIS A 153 -6.94 -33.79 18.60
CA HIS A 153 -7.36 -34.65 17.48
C HIS A 153 -6.35 -35.76 17.14
N SER A 154 -6.80 -36.78 16.42
CA SER A 154 -5.96 -37.94 16.11
C SER A 154 -4.80 -37.60 15.16
N ARG A 155 -3.80 -38.48 15.13
CA ARG A 155 -2.67 -38.38 14.19
C ARG A 155 -3.13 -38.44 12.74
N SER A 156 -4.17 -39.22 12.45
CA SER A 156 -4.72 -39.38 11.10
C SER A 156 -5.35 -38.07 10.61
N ALA A 157 -6.14 -37.40 11.46
CA ALA A 157 -6.72 -36.10 11.14
C ALA A 157 -5.61 -35.05 10.93
N ALA A 158 -4.69 -34.93 11.89
CA ALA A 158 -3.58 -34.00 11.77
C ALA A 158 -2.73 -34.23 10.51
N THR A 159 -2.48 -35.50 10.15
CA THR A 159 -1.76 -35.86 8.90
C THR A 159 -2.56 -35.46 7.67
N PHE A 160 -3.87 -35.71 7.67
CA PHE A 160 -4.75 -35.34 6.55
C PHE A 160 -4.70 -33.84 6.28
N ALA A 161 -4.90 -32.99 7.30
CA ALA A 161 -4.81 -31.54 7.14
C ALA A 161 -3.43 -31.06 6.66
N ALA A 162 -2.35 -31.63 7.21
CA ALA A 162 -1.00 -31.26 6.81
C ALA A 162 -0.73 -31.63 5.34
N ILE A 163 -1.19 -32.80 4.88
CA ILE A 163 -1.08 -33.20 3.46
C ILE A 163 -1.89 -32.26 2.56
N LEU A 164 -3.09 -31.84 2.95
CA LEU A 164 -3.84 -30.83 2.21
C LEU A 164 -3.04 -29.53 2.08
N MET A 165 -2.41 -29.05 3.17
CA MET A 165 -1.55 -27.86 3.13
C MET A 165 -0.26 -28.03 2.31
N VAL A 166 0.28 -29.25 2.22
CA VAL A 166 1.44 -29.57 1.38
C VAL A 166 1.07 -29.41 -0.10
N PHE A 167 -0.10 -29.93 -0.50
CA PHE A 167 -0.60 -29.98 -1.87
C PHE A 167 -1.59 -28.85 -2.20
N GLU A 168 -1.54 -27.76 -1.45
CA GLU A 168 -2.28 -26.54 -1.76
C GLU A 168 -1.47 -25.68 -2.73
N ASN A 169 -1.89 -25.65 -4.00
CA ASN A 169 -1.22 -24.94 -5.09
C ASN A 169 -0.96 -23.47 -4.75
N GLY A 170 -1.90 -22.78 -4.13
CA GLY A 170 -1.73 -21.36 -3.79
C GLY A 170 -0.59 -21.14 -2.79
N ASN A 171 -0.47 -22.03 -1.81
CA ASN A 171 0.59 -22.01 -0.81
C ASN A 171 1.94 -22.42 -1.41
N ILE A 172 1.97 -23.43 -2.30
CA ILE A 172 3.17 -23.79 -3.06
C ILE A 172 3.66 -22.58 -3.86
N THR A 173 2.80 -21.97 -4.68
CA THR A 173 3.18 -20.84 -5.53
C THR A 173 3.71 -19.67 -4.69
N GLN A 174 2.99 -19.21 -3.66
CA GLN A 174 3.46 -18.07 -2.85
C GLN A 174 4.77 -18.34 -2.12
N SER A 175 4.97 -19.56 -1.61
CA SER A 175 6.21 -19.88 -0.88
C SER A 175 7.44 -20.04 -1.77
N ARG A 176 7.29 -20.19 -3.09
CA ARG A 176 8.42 -20.27 -4.03
C ARG A 176 9.07 -18.91 -4.31
N TYR A 177 8.34 -17.82 -4.14
CA TYR A 177 8.82 -16.48 -4.44
C TYR A 177 9.18 -15.73 -3.15
N ALA A 178 10.06 -14.73 -3.26
CA ALA A 178 10.48 -13.87 -2.15
C ALA A 178 9.38 -12.87 -1.71
N SER A 179 8.19 -13.39 -1.37
CA SER A 179 7.00 -12.65 -0.98
C SER A 179 6.94 -12.41 0.55
N PRO A 180 6.50 -11.23 1.02
CA PRO A 180 6.20 -10.98 2.43
C PRO A 180 4.94 -11.70 2.95
N GLU A 181 3.98 -12.04 2.08
CA GLU A 181 2.71 -12.66 2.45
C GLU A 181 2.90 -14.05 3.06
N ILE A 182 3.85 -14.85 2.56
CA ILE A 182 4.13 -16.19 3.14
C ILE A 182 4.65 -16.10 4.58
N HIS A 183 5.43 -15.06 4.89
CA HIS A 183 5.90 -14.81 6.25
C HIS A 183 4.73 -14.49 7.18
N SER A 184 3.81 -13.63 6.73
CA SER A 184 2.59 -13.31 7.46
C SER A 184 1.72 -14.54 7.71
N MET A 185 1.59 -15.42 6.72
CA MET A 185 0.86 -16.69 6.85
C MET A 185 1.54 -17.64 7.85
N PHE A 186 2.86 -17.80 7.78
CA PHE A 186 3.62 -18.64 8.70
C PHE A 186 3.55 -18.16 10.15
N PHE A 187 3.86 -16.88 10.40
CA PHE A 187 3.76 -16.31 11.74
C PHE A 187 2.33 -16.36 12.27
N GLY A 188 1.35 -16.27 11.37
CA GLY A 188 -0.04 -16.47 11.70
C GLY A 188 -0.38 -17.89 12.15
N ALA A 189 0.04 -18.91 11.39
CA ALA A 189 -0.13 -20.30 11.76
C ALA A 189 0.59 -20.62 13.08
N LEU A 190 1.80 -20.08 13.27
CA LEU A 190 2.59 -20.20 14.49
C LEU A 190 1.88 -19.55 15.69
N ALA A 191 1.22 -18.40 15.47
CA ALA A 191 0.39 -17.73 16.47
C ALA A 191 -0.75 -18.63 16.94
N THR A 192 -1.49 -19.23 16.00
CA THR A 192 -2.60 -20.15 16.30
C THR A 192 -2.12 -21.38 17.06
N TRP A 193 -1.00 -21.96 16.62
CA TRP A 193 -0.39 -23.10 17.29
C TRP A 193 0.03 -22.74 18.72
N SER A 194 0.70 -21.60 18.88
CA SER A 194 1.15 -21.14 20.19
C SER A 194 -0.06 -20.83 21.10
N TRP A 195 -1.10 -20.18 20.57
CA TRP A 195 -2.38 -19.96 21.26
C TRP A 195 -3.01 -21.28 21.74
N SER A 196 -3.01 -22.31 20.90
CA SER A 196 -3.53 -23.64 21.28
C SER A 196 -2.75 -24.28 22.43
N MET A 197 -1.46 -23.94 22.62
CA MET A 197 -0.67 -24.36 23.77
C MET A 197 -1.04 -23.60 25.05
N VAL A 198 -1.23 -22.28 24.97
CA VAL A 198 -1.60 -21.45 26.13
C VAL A 198 -3.00 -21.79 26.62
N ARG A 199 -3.94 -22.03 25.70
CA ARG A 199 -5.28 -22.49 26.04
C ARG A 199 -5.26 -23.79 26.86
N LYS A 200 -4.29 -24.68 26.59
CA LYS A 200 -4.11 -25.93 27.34
C LYS A 200 -3.36 -25.75 28.65
N ASN A 201 -2.36 -24.87 28.68
CA ASN A 201 -1.49 -24.64 29.82
C ASN A 201 -1.53 -23.16 30.21
N THR A 202 -2.04 -22.84 31.39
CA THR A 202 -2.07 -21.49 32.01
C THR A 202 -0.68 -20.84 32.22
N SER A 203 0.39 -21.37 31.62
CA SER A 203 1.78 -20.93 31.76
C SER A 203 2.59 -20.97 30.46
N GLY A 204 1.96 -21.12 29.29
CA GLY A 204 2.68 -21.08 28.00
C GLY A 204 2.89 -19.64 27.51
N SER A 205 4.14 -19.23 27.25
CA SER A 205 4.42 -18.00 26.52
C SER A 205 4.26 -18.26 25.02
N ALA A 206 3.10 -17.92 24.45
CA ALA A 206 2.92 -17.87 23.00
C ALA A 206 3.34 -16.50 22.49
N LYS A 207 4.22 -16.48 21.48
CA LYS A 207 4.72 -15.27 20.83
C LYS A 207 4.36 -15.33 19.35
N TRP A 208 4.23 -14.14 18.75
CA TRP A 208 3.94 -13.84 17.35
C TRP A 208 2.46 -13.93 16.97
N THR A 209 1.90 -12.83 16.44
CA THR A 209 0.51 -12.71 15.94
C THR A 209 0.50 -11.81 14.71
N GLY A 210 -0.11 -12.26 13.62
CA GLY A 210 -0.45 -11.40 12.48
C GLY A 210 -1.71 -10.54 12.77
N THR A 211 -1.81 -9.36 12.14
CA THR A 211 -2.82 -8.32 12.45
C THR A 211 -4.27 -8.81 12.29
N LEU A 212 -4.56 -9.64 11.28
CA LEU A 212 -5.90 -10.21 11.04
C LEU A 212 -6.22 -11.46 11.87
N ILE A 213 -5.24 -11.98 12.61
CA ILE A 213 -5.40 -13.14 13.50
C ILE A 213 -5.72 -12.69 14.92
N LEU A 214 -5.36 -11.45 15.28
CA LEU A 214 -5.71 -10.86 16.56
C LEU A 214 -7.22 -10.92 16.85
N PRO A 215 -8.13 -10.50 15.94
CA PRO A 215 -9.57 -10.62 16.19
C PRO A 215 -10.01 -12.08 16.44
N ILE A 216 -9.45 -13.04 15.70
CA ILE A 216 -9.77 -14.47 15.85
C ILE A 216 -9.38 -14.97 17.25
N ILE A 217 -8.16 -14.67 17.70
CA ILE A 217 -7.67 -15.07 19.02
C ILE A 217 -8.46 -14.35 20.12
N TRP A 218 -8.72 -13.05 19.99
CA TRP A 218 -9.50 -12.28 20.96
C TRP A 218 -10.95 -12.74 21.07
N CYS A 219 -11.61 -13.08 19.95
CA CYS A 219 -12.93 -13.71 19.98
C CYS A 219 -12.91 -15.07 20.67
N SER A 220 -11.86 -15.89 20.43
CA SER A 220 -11.68 -17.17 21.13
C SER A 220 -11.49 -16.97 22.63
N ILE A 221 -10.69 -15.98 23.05
CA ILE A 221 -10.49 -15.63 24.47
C ILE A 221 -11.82 -15.19 25.07
N ALA A 222 -12.56 -14.30 24.41
CA ALA A 222 -13.84 -13.80 24.91
C ALA A 222 -14.85 -14.93 25.10
N PHE A 223 -14.96 -15.85 24.15
CA PHE A 223 -15.83 -17.02 24.25
C PHE A 223 -15.41 -17.96 25.39
N GLU A 224 -14.11 -18.21 25.54
CA GLU A 224 -13.60 -19.03 26.66
C GLU A 224 -13.86 -18.38 28.02
N MET A 225 -13.64 -17.07 28.14
CA MET A 225 -13.91 -16.32 29.37
C MET A 225 -15.40 -16.30 29.70
N TRP A 226 -16.26 -16.15 28.69
CA TRP A 226 -17.71 -16.25 28.88
C TRP A 226 -18.11 -17.60 29.48
N ASN A 227 -17.60 -18.70 28.92
CA ASN A 227 -17.91 -20.05 29.42
C ASN A 227 -17.36 -20.27 30.84
N GLN A 228 -16.16 -19.77 31.14
CA GLN A 228 -15.57 -19.90 32.49
C GLN A 228 -16.30 -19.06 33.53
N LEU A 229 -16.76 -17.86 33.18
CA LEU A 229 -17.58 -17.00 34.04
C LEU A 229 -18.98 -17.60 34.29
N SER A 230 -19.53 -18.31 33.30
CA SER A 230 -20.83 -18.98 33.45
C SER A 230 -20.77 -20.22 34.34
N ASP A 231 -19.60 -20.83 34.54
CA ASP A 231 -19.44 -21.97 35.44
C ASP A 231 -19.27 -21.51 36.89
N LYS A 232 -20.30 -21.77 37.71
CA LYS A 232 -20.34 -21.41 39.13
C LYS A 232 -19.19 -22.01 39.97
N LYS A 233 -18.47 -23.00 39.45
CA LYS A 233 -17.32 -23.62 40.13
C LYS A 233 -16.05 -22.76 40.07
N ASN A 234 -15.97 -21.82 39.13
CA ASN A 234 -14.78 -20.99 38.95
C ASN A 234 -14.85 -19.74 39.83
N SER A 235 -13.75 -19.43 40.50
CA SER A 235 -13.62 -18.15 41.21
C SER A 235 -13.37 -17.00 40.24
N VAL A 236 -14.00 -15.84 40.50
CA VAL A 236 -13.82 -14.62 39.70
C VAL A 236 -12.34 -14.20 39.63
N TYR A 237 -11.61 -14.37 40.74
CA TYR A 237 -10.17 -14.09 40.80
C TYR A 237 -9.35 -14.91 39.79
N SER A 238 -9.68 -16.20 39.61
CA SER A 238 -9.02 -17.06 38.62
C SER A 238 -9.26 -16.56 37.19
N CYS A 239 -10.48 -16.13 36.88
CA CYS A 239 -10.82 -15.53 35.59
C CYS A 239 -10.05 -14.22 35.35
N ILE A 240 -10.02 -13.31 36.34
CA ILE A 240 -9.27 -12.05 36.24
C ILE A 240 -7.77 -12.30 36.00
N LYS A 241 -7.17 -13.24 36.75
CA LYS A 241 -5.76 -13.61 36.57
C LYS A 241 -5.49 -14.09 35.14
N LYS A 242 -6.37 -14.90 34.55
CA LYS A 242 -6.24 -15.36 33.15
C LYS A 242 -6.35 -14.21 32.16
N VAL A 243 -7.28 -13.28 32.36
CA VAL A 243 -7.43 -12.08 31.51
C VAL A 243 -6.13 -11.26 31.50
N TYR A 244 -5.51 -11.04 32.66
CA TYR A 244 -4.21 -10.35 32.73
C TYR A 244 -3.10 -11.10 31.99
N VAL A 245 -3.04 -12.43 32.13
CA VAL A 245 -2.08 -13.26 31.37
C VAL A 245 -2.29 -13.11 29.86
N TYR A 246 -3.55 -13.14 29.39
CA TYR A 246 -3.87 -12.97 27.97
C TYR A 246 -3.57 -11.56 27.46
N LEU A 247 -3.90 -10.51 28.22
CA LEU A 247 -3.57 -9.12 27.88
C LEU A 247 -2.06 -8.94 27.69
N PHE A 248 -1.25 -9.54 28.56
CA PHE A 248 0.20 -9.45 28.44
C PHE A 248 0.75 -10.29 27.27
N THR A 249 0.35 -11.56 27.18
CA THR A 249 0.92 -12.53 26.21
C THR A 249 0.44 -12.32 24.78
N VAL A 250 -0.84 -11.99 24.57
CA VAL A 250 -1.45 -11.81 23.24
C VAL A 250 -1.51 -10.33 22.84
N GLY A 251 -1.53 -9.41 23.80
CA GLY A 251 -1.59 -7.96 23.54
C GLY A 251 -0.23 -7.27 23.65
N ALA A 252 0.24 -7.05 24.88
CA ALA A 252 1.37 -6.16 25.17
C ALA A 252 2.72 -6.67 24.60
N PHE A 253 2.99 -7.97 24.73
CA PHE A 253 4.28 -8.53 24.32
C PHE A 253 4.47 -8.56 22.78
N PRO A 254 3.50 -9.02 21.96
CA PRO A 254 3.60 -8.91 20.50
C PRO A 254 3.72 -7.46 20.03
N PHE A 255 2.99 -6.55 20.67
CA PHE A 255 3.11 -5.11 20.40
C PHE A 255 4.52 -4.59 20.69
N TRP A 256 5.14 -5.01 21.80
CA TRP A 256 6.53 -4.64 22.12
C TRP A 256 7.53 -5.15 21.07
N ILE A 257 7.41 -6.41 20.61
CA ILE A 257 8.26 -6.92 19.52
C ILE A 257 8.05 -6.11 18.24
N TYR A 258 6.81 -5.80 17.90
CA TYR A 258 6.48 -5.00 16.73
C TYR A 258 7.17 -3.62 16.78
N MET A 259 7.11 -2.96 17.93
CA MET A 259 7.82 -1.70 18.18
C MET A 259 9.35 -1.87 18.05
N LEU A 260 9.92 -2.96 18.58
CA LEU A 260 11.34 -3.26 18.46
C LEU A 260 11.79 -3.45 17.00
N ILE A 261 10.99 -4.14 16.19
CA ILE A 261 11.24 -4.34 14.76
C ILE A 261 11.26 -3.00 14.02
N PHE A 262 10.32 -2.09 14.31
CA PHE A 262 10.34 -0.73 13.76
C PHE A 262 11.51 0.10 14.27
N LYS A 263 11.93 -0.10 15.53
CA LYS A 263 13.12 0.57 16.07
C LYS A 263 14.36 0.17 15.27
N ILE A 264 14.53 -1.13 15.00
CA ILE A 264 15.61 -1.64 14.15
C ILE A 264 15.52 -1.06 12.73
N HIS A 265 14.33 -1.04 12.13
CA HIS A 265 14.12 -0.45 10.81
C HIS A 265 14.57 1.03 10.75
N PHE A 266 14.14 1.87 11.71
CA PHE A 266 14.52 3.29 11.73
C PHE A 266 16.00 3.53 12.05
N ASP A 267 16.66 2.62 12.77
CA ASP A 267 18.08 2.73 13.08
C ASP A 267 18.96 2.34 11.90
N ILE A 268 18.59 1.31 11.14
CA ILE A 268 19.33 0.86 9.95
C ILE A 268 19.08 1.81 8.78
N ALA A 269 17.83 2.21 8.55
CA ALA A 269 17.43 3.05 7.44
C ALA A 269 17.40 4.53 7.86
N SER A 270 18.55 5.08 8.25
CA SER A 270 18.65 6.43 8.81
C SER A 270 18.99 7.53 7.79
N ASN A 271 19.32 7.18 6.55
CA ASN A 271 19.75 8.12 5.52
C ASN A 271 18.56 8.57 4.64
N ALA A 272 18.70 9.72 4.00
CA ALA A 272 17.78 10.20 2.98
C ALA A 272 17.56 9.14 1.89
N GLY A 273 16.30 8.88 1.56
CA GLY A 273 15.91 7.82 0.63
C GLY A 273 14.88 8.26 -0.40
N ASP A 274 14.42 7.30 -1.19
CA ASP A 274 13.61 7.59 -2.37
C ASP A 274 12.17 8.02 -2.01
N HIS A 275 11.74 7.87 -0.75
CA HIS A 275 10.41 8.27 -0.26
C HIS A 275 10.44 9.58 0.57
N ASP A 276 11.55 10.31 0.60
CA ASP A 276 11.74 11.47 1.49
C ASP A 276 10.70 12.59 1.31
N LEU A 277 10.29 12.86 0.07
CA LEU A 277 9.33 13.93 -0.24
C LEU A 277 7.89 13.59 0.22
N ILE A 278 7.62 12.34 0.55
CA ILE A 278 6.33 11.91 1.11
C ILE A 278 6.24 12.19 2.62
N LEU A 279 7.40 12.34 3.27
CA LEU A 279 7.48 12.52 4.72
C LEU A 279 7.08 13.93 5.13
N SER A 280 6.67 14.06 6.39
CA SER A 280 6.64 15.36 7.04
C SER A 280 8.04 15.95 7.03
N SER A 281 8.11 17.27 6.97
CA SER A 281 9.37 17.99 6.87
C SER A 281 10.25 17.67 8.08
N ARG A 282 9.65 17.60 9.27
CA ARG A 282 10.33 17.20 10.51
C ARG A 282 10.90 15.77 10.46
N PHE A 283 10.19 14.79 9.87
CA PHE A 283 10.74 13.44 9.70
C PHE A 283 11.85 13.45 8.64
N ARG A 284 11.61 14.03 7.46
CA ARG A 284 12.56 14.10 6.35
C ARG A 284 13.94 14.65 6.78
N TYR A 285 13.96 15.80 7.43
CA TYR A 285 15.22 16.42 7.88
C TYR A 285 15.77 15.84 9.19
N SER A 286 15.08 14.86 9.81
CA SER A 286 15.65 14.03 10.89
C SER A 286 16.52 12.88 10.36
N LEU A 287 16.47 12.62 9.06
CA LEU A 287 17.31 11.63 8.37
C LEU A 287 18.67 12.25 7.99
N ASN A 288 19.71 11.43 7.94
CA ASN A 288 21.04 11.87 7.55
C ASN A 288 21.06 12.23 6.05
N GLY A 289 21.72 13.33 5.69
CA GLY A 289 21.86 13.79 4.29
C GLY A 289 20.85 14.86 3.87
N ASN A 290 19.84 15.16 4.70
CA ASN A 290 18.93 16.28 4.50
C ASN A 290 19.34 17.46 5.40
N HIS A 291 19.54 18.65 4.81
CA HIS A 291 19.95 19.87 5.52
C HIS A 291 19.11 21.07 5.11
N PHE A 292 18.97 22.07 5.99
CA PHE A 292 18.22 23.29 5.70
C PHE A 292 18.83 24.53 6.38
N GLU A 293 18.47 25.71 5.86
CA GLU A 293 18.77 27.00 6.47
C GLU A 293 17.60 27.43 7.38
N PRO A 294 17.85 27.69 8.67
CA PRO A 294 16.77 27.91 9.64
C PRO A 294 16.21 29.34 9.63
N SER A 295 16.96 30.34 9.17
CA SER A 295 16.63 31.76 9.37
C SER A 295 16.10 32.40 8.09
N ILE A 296 15.06 33.21 8.22
CA ILE A 296 14.42 33.89 7.09
C ILE A 296 14.67 35.41 7.20
N ALA A 297 15.28 35.95 6.15
CA ALA A 297 15.51 37.39 5.98
C ALA A 297 14.74 37.95 4.79
N TYR A 298 14.54 39.26 4.73
CA TYR A 298 14.07 39.91 3.51
C TYR A 298 15.03 39.59 2.37
N GLY A 299 14.49 39.23 1.19
CA GLY A 299 15.26 38.73 0.06
C GLY A 299 15.41 37.21 0.01
N SER A 300 15.01 36.50 1.07
CA SER A 300 15.06 35.03 1.06
C SER A 300 14.07 34.47 0.05
N GLN A 301 14.52 33.45 -0.66
CA GLN A 301 13.69 32.61 -1.52
C GLN A 301 13.15 31.46 -0.67
N VAL A 302 11.82 31.35 -0.58
CA VAL A 302 11.15 30.40 0.29
C VAL A 302 10.16 29.53 -0.47
N VAL A 303 9.99 28.30 0.02
CA VAL A 303 8.95 27.38 -0.41
C VAL A 303 7.95 27.24 0.73
N ILE A 304 6.69 27.60 0.47
CA ILE A 304 5.63 27.65 1.47
C ILE A 304 4.78 26.39 1.34
N LYS A 305 4.58 25.66 2.45
CA LYS A 305 3.78 24.43 2.53
C LYS A 305 2.52 24.65 3.36
N HIS A 306 1.40 24.10 2.91
CA HIS A 306 0.15 24.12 3.67
C HIS A 306 0.11 22.95 4.66
N GLU A 307 -0.23 23.20 5.92
CA GLU A 307 -0.34 22.15 6.94
C GLU A 307 -1.71 21.45 6.93
N GLY A 308 -2.75 22.17 6.52
CA GLY A 308 -4.14 21.74 6.61
C GLY A 308 -4.58 20.72 5.54
N SER A 309 -3.86 20.63 4.44
CA SER A 309 -4.21 19.77 3.30
C SER A 309 -2.97 19.08 2.71
N PRO A 310 -3.12 17.90 2.10
CA PRO A 310 -2.03 17.21 1.42
C PRO A 310 -1.67 17.84 0.07
N GLY A 311 -2.22 19.01 -0.29
CA GLY A 311 -1.97 19.64 -1.60
C GLY A 311 -0.60 20.30 -1.75
N GLY A 312 0.22 20.27 -0.69
CA GLY A 312 1.65 20.60 -0.72
C GLY A 312 1.96 22.08 -0.71
N PHE A 313 2.61 22.57 -1.77
CA PHE A 313 3.30 23.85 -1.78
C PHE A 313 2.51 24.95 -2.50
N LEU A 314 2.62 26.19 -2.03
CA LEU A 314 2.08 27.35 -2.71
C LEU A 314 2.79 27.52 -4.07
N HIS A 315 2.01 27.52 -5.15
CA HIS A 315 2.51 27.38 -6.50
C HIS A 315 1.84 28.37 -7.45
N SER A 316 2.57 28.81 -8.48
CA SER A 316 2.00 29.59 -9.58
C SER A 316 2.66 29.25 -10.92
N HIS A 317 1.90 29.27 -12.00
CA HIS A 317 2.38 28.89 -13.33
C HIS A 317 1.82 29.84 -14.40
N GLN A 318 2.22 29.68 -15.66
CA GLN A 318 1.89 30.62 -16.73
C GLN A 318 0.39 30.74 -17.04
N LYS A 319 -0.40 29.76 -16.62
CA LYS A 319 -1.85 29.72 -16.87
C LYS A 319 -2.56 30.83 -16.11
N ARG A 320 -3.68 31.25 -16.70
CA ARG A 320 -4.57 32.27 -16.13
C ARG A 320 -5.93 31.66 -15.89
N PHE A 321 -6.59 32.20 -14.88
CA PHE A 321 -7.96 31.86 -14.55
C PHE A 321 -8.90 32.11 -15.74
N ALA A 322 -9.74 31.12 -16.08
CA ALA A 322 -10.70 31.24 -17.19
C ALA A 322 -11.90 32.16 -16.88
N GLY A 323 -12.28 32.27 -15.59
CA GLY A 323 -13.27 33.21 -15.06
C GLY A 323 -12.67 34.08 -13.93
N GLY A 324 -13.49 34.93 -13.31
CA GLY A 324 -13.02 35.85 -12.26
C GLY A 324 -12.14 36.96 -12.84
N SER A 325 -11.01 37.24 -12.20
CA SER A 325 -10.11 38.34 -12.61
C SER A 325 -9.29 38.05 -13.87
N THR A 326 -9.25 36.80 -14.34
CA THR A 326 -8.39 36.33 -15.45
C THR A 326 -6.89 36.57 -15.24
N GLN A 327 -6.48 36.75 -13.99
CA GLN A 327 -5.08 36.90 -13.61
C GLN A 327 -4.38 35.53 -13.54
N GLN A 328 -3.08 35.53 -13.25
CA GLN A 328 -2.28 34.31 -13.18
C GLN A 328 -2.72 33.43 -12.00
N GLU A 329 -2.85 32.13 -12.25
CA GLU A 329 -3.37 31.17 -11.27
C GLU A 329 -2.37 30.99 -10.11
N VAL A 330 -2.90 30.99 -8.88
CA VAL A 330 -2.17 30.54 -7.69
C VAL A 330 -2.91 29.34 -7.13
N THR A 331 -2.19 28.26 -6.93
CA THR A 331 -2.73 26.96 -6.56
C THR A 331 -1.85 26.28 -5.53
N LEU A 332 -2.31 25.15 -4.98
CA LEU A 332 -1.47 24.26 -4.20
C LEU A 332 -0.98 23.09 -5.07
N TYR A 333 0.33 22.90 -5.10
CA TYR A 333 1.00 21.89 -5.90
C TYR A 333 1.80 20.92 -5.02
N PRO A 334 1.54 19.61 -5.09
CA PRO A 334 2.13 18.66 -4.15
C PRO A 334 3.61 18.32 -4.38
N TYR A 335 4.22 18.74 -5.51
CA TYR A 335 5.60 18.42 -5.85
C TYR A 335 6.50 19.64 -5.80
N VAL A 336 7.80 19.41 -5.62
CA VAL A 336 8.81 20.47 -5.65
C VAL A 336 9.01 20.93 -7.10
N ASP A 337 8.88 22.23 -7.33
CA ASP A 337 9.04 22.92 -8.61
C ASP A 337 9.69 24.31 -8.33
N LEU A 338 10.43 24.86 -9.31
CA LEU A 338 10.88 26.25 -9.27
C LEU A 338 9.71 27.23 -9.16
N ASN A 339 8.55 26.86 -9.70
CA ASN A 339 7.28 27.58 -9.57
C ASN A 339 6.68 27.59 -8.14
N ASN A 340 7.33 26.92 -7.18
CA ASN A 340 6.93 27.00 -5.77
C ASN A 340 7.76 28.04 -5.00
N ILE A 341 8.73 28.68 -5.64
CA ILE A 341 9.66 29.59 -4.98
C ILE A 341 9.06 31.00 -4.95
N TRP A 342 9.02 31.58 -3.76
CA TRP A 342 8.56 32.93 -3.50
C TRP A 342 9.67 33.73 -2.83
N THR A 343 9.93 34.94 -3.31
CA THR A 343 10.89 35.87 -2.72
C THR A 343 10.18 36.81 -1.76
N ILE A 344 10.70 36.94 -0.54
CA ILE A 344 10.09 37.81 0.48
C ILE A 344 10.62 39.24 0.33
N HIS A 345 9.70 40.20 0.24
CA HIS A 345 10.00 41.62 0.25
C HIS A 345 9.28 42.33 1.40
N LYS A 346 9.76 43.53 1.75
CA LYS A 346 9.00 44.45 2.57
C LYS A 346 7.76 44.93 1.80
N ALA A 347 6.70 45.29 2.53
CA ALA A 347 5.48 45.82 1.95
C ALA A 347 5.74 46.99 0.98
N THR A 348 6.59 47.96 1.35
CA THR A 348 6.81 49.16 0.53
C THR A 348 8.04 49.09 -0.36
N VAL A 349 9.07 48.35 0.04
CA VAL A 349 10.39 48.36 -0.62
C VAL A 349 10.73 46.97 -1.15
N LEU A 350 11.11 46.91 -2.44
CA LEU A 350 11.64 45.67 -3.03
C LEU A 350 13.05 45.40 -2.52
N TYR A 351 13.38 44.12 -2.34
CA TYR A 351 14.70 43.73 -1.84
C TYR A 351 15.81 44.12 -2.84
N ASN A 352 16.94 44.61 -2.32
CA ASN A 352 18.14 44.88 -3.08
C ASN A 352 19.34 44.20 -2.41
N THR A 353 20.17 43.48 -3.17
CA THR A 353 21.33 42.73 -2.69
C THR A 353 22.33 43.60 -1.91
N SER A 354 22.39 44.91 -2.17
CA SER A 354 23.29 45.83 -1.46
C SER A 354 22.83 46.18 -0.03
N GLN A 355 21.59 45.89 0.36
CA GLN A 355 21.08 46.28 1.69
C GLN A 355 21.56 45.32 2.80
N PRO A 356 21.69 45.78 4.06
CA PRO A 356 22.10 44.92 5.17
C PRO A 356 21.10 43.78 5.38
N LEU A 357 21.60 42.66 5.94
CA LEU A 357 20.76 41.52 6.28
C LEU A 357 19.74 41.92 7.35
N GLU A 358 18.46 41.73 7.06
CA GLU A 358 17.37 42.06 7.96
C GLU A 358 16.39 40.89 8.05
N TYR A 359 16.21 40.37 9.26
CA TYR A 359 15.31 39.23 9.52
C TYR A 359 13.85 39.64 9.51
N VAL A 360 13.00 38.75 8.99
CA VAL A 360 11.54 38.94 9.03
C VAL A 360 11.02 38.57 10.42
N ARG A 361 10.14 39.39 10.98
CA ARG A 361 9.60 39.25 12.34
C ARG A 361 8.08 39.08 12.35
N ASN A 362 7.58 38.61 13.50
CA ASN A 362 6.14 38.49 13.74
C ASN A 362 5.45 39.86 13.63
N GLY A 363 4.35 39.91 12.88
CA GLY A 363 3.57 41.12 12.63
C GLY A 363 4.04 41.97 11.45
N ASP A 364 5.15 41.60 10.79
CA ASP A 364 5.63 42.35 9.63
C ASP A 364 4.65 42.24 8.44
N HIS A 365 4.47 43.36 7.74
CA HIS A 365 3.80 43.37 6.45
C HIS A 365 4.79 43.03 5.33
N ILE A 366 4.53 41.94 4.64
CA ILE A 366 5.38 41.39 3.59
C ILE A 366 4.67 41.37 2.24
N ARG A 367 5.47 41.30 1.18
CA ARG A 367 5.04 40.92 -0.17
C ARG A 367 5.78 39.67 -0.60
N LEU A 368 5.08 38.76 -1.25
CA LEU A 368 5.65 37.54 -1.82
C LEU A 368 5.70 37.68 -3.33
N GLU A 369 6.90 37.71 -3.90
CA GLU A 369 7.12 37.76 -5.36
C GLU A 369 7.44 36.35 -5.87
N HIS A 370 6.63 35.83 -6.79
CA HIS A 370 6.84 34.55 -7.44
C HIS A 370 8.12 34.58 -8.28
N PHE A 371 9.03 33.64 -8.04
CA PHE A 371 10.37 33.61 -8.62
C PHE A 371 10.35 33.61 -10.16
N SER A 372 9.59 32.69 -10.77
CA SER A 372 9.61 32.51 -12.23
C SER A 372 8.88 33.62 -13.00
N SER A 373 7.92 34.31 -12.39
CA SER A 373 7.09 35.31 -13.09
C SER A 373 7.28 36.75 -12.63
N SER A 374 8.01 36.98 -11.54
CA SER A 374 8.17 38.30 -10.90
C SER A 374 6.84 38.99 -10.53
N ARG A 375 5.77 38.20 -10.36
CA ARG A 375 4.44 38.67 -9.95
C ARG A 375 4.23 38.49 -8.46
N LYS A 376 3.41 39.33 -7.86
CA LYS A 376 3.14 39.37 -6.42
C LYS A 376 1.92 38.52 -6.09
N LEU A 377 1.97 37.82 -4.95
CA LEU A 377 0.78 37.18 -4.38
C LEU A 377 -0.24 38.25 -4.03
N HIS A 378 -1.43 38.15 -4.61
CA HIS A 378 -2.44 39.20 -4.64
C HIS A 378 -3.82 38.64 -4.29
N SER A 379 -4.68 39.46 -3.68
CA SER A 379 -6.09 39.11 -3.48
C SER A 379 -7.01 40.31 -3.63
N HIS A 380 -8.17 40.10 -4.27
CA HIS A 380 -9.13 41.16 -4.61
C HIS A 380 -10.58 40.72 -4.36
N ASP A 381 -11.55 41.61 -4.63
CA ASP A 381 -12.97 41.33 -4.34
C ASP A 381 -13.67 40.53 -5.43
N GLU A 382 -13.03 39.45 -5.87
CA GLU A 382 -13.62 38.53 -6.83
C GLU A 382 -13.80 37.18 -6.16
N ARG A 383 -14.84 36.46 -6.54
CA ARG A 383 -15.11 35.13 -5.98
C ARG A 383 -14.21 34.09 -6.66
N PRO A 384 -13.66 33.13 -5.90
CA PRO A 384 -12.93 31.99 -6.48
C PRO A 384 -13.82 31.15 -7.39
N GLN A 385 -13.20 30.51 -8.39
CA GLN A 385 -13.90 29.74 -9.41
C GLN A 385 -14.60 28.48 -8.88
N LEU A 386 -13.99 27.74 -7.95
CA LEU A 386 -14.54 26.48 -7.48
C LEU A 386 -15.47 26.73 -6.28
N THR A 387 -14.96 27.35 -5.22
CA THR A 387 -15.71 27.44 -3.96
C THR A 387 -16.81 28.50 -3.98
N ASN A 388 -16.76 29.49 -4.89
CA ASN A 388 -17.78 30.52 -5.18
C ASN A 388 -18.70 30.92 -3.99
N ARG A 389 -18.10 31.11 -2.82
CA ARG A 389 -18.76 31.49 -1.56
C ARG A 389 -18.42 32.94 -1.22
N LYS A 390 -19.30 33.63 -0.50
CA LYS A 390 -19.13 35.07 -0.18
C LYS A 390 -17.98 35.32 0.79
N GLU A 391 -17.66 34.35 1.64
CA GLU A 391 -16.57 34.45 2.60
C GLU A 391 -15.19 34.29 1.94
N HIS A 392 -15.13 33.84 0.68
CA HIS A 392 -13.89 33.56 -0.03
C HIS A 392 -13.63 34.60 -1.11
N HIS A 393 -12.38 35.04 -1.17
CA HIS A 393 -11.83 35.91 -2.19
C HIS A 393 -10.79 35.17 -3.02
N GLU A 394 -10.75 35.47 -4.31
CA GLU A 394 -9.78 34.92 -5.26
C GLU A 394 -8.36 35.37 -4.88
N VAL A 395 -7.40 34.44 -4.99
CA VAL A 395 -5.97 34.69 -4.78
C VAL A 395 -5.24 34.41 -6.09
N THR A 396 -4.41 35.35 -6.51
CA THR A 396 -3.77 35.38 -7.83
C THR A 396 -2.32 35.81 -7.74
N ALA A 397 -1.59 35.68 -8.85
CA ALA A 397 -0.29 36.33 -9.01
C ALA A 397 -0.43 37.53 -9.96
N TYR A 398 -0.29 38.75 -9.43
CA TYR A 398 -0.54 39.99 -10.14
C TYR A 398 0.62 41.00 -10.02
N GLY A 399 0.56 42.05 -10.84
CA GLY A 399 1.57 43.10 -10.86
C GLY A 399 2.88 42.69 -11.53
N ASP A 400 3.82 43.62 -11.51
CA ASP A 400 5.18 43.51 -12.03
C ASP A 400 6.10 44.42 -11.19
N ARG A 401 7.35 44.67 -11.61
CA ARG A 401 8.25 45.55 -10.83
C ARG A 401 7.84 47.02 -10.80
N LEU A 402 7.04 47.48 -11.77
CA LEU A 402 6.56 48.86 -11.90
C LEU A 402 5.13 49.03 -11.38
N THR A 403 4.36 47.95 -11.33
CA THR A 403 2.96 47.90 -10.94
C THR A 403 2.82 47.07 -9.67
N SER A 404 2.57 47.74 -8.56
CA SER A 404 2.23 47.12 -7.28
C SER A 404 1.20 47.98 -6.57
N ASP A 405 0.30 47.34 -5.84
CA ASP A 405 -0.72 48.00 -5.03
C ASP A 405 -0.74 47.47 -3.60
N ILE A 406 -1.62 48.04 -2.78
CA ILE A 406 -1.76 47.68 -1.37
C ILE A 406 -2.36 46.27 -1.22
N GLN A 407 -3.02 45.73 -2.25
CA GLN A 407 -3.61 44.38 -2.26
C GLN A 407 -2.56 43.28 -2.50
N ASP A 408 -1.29 43.65 -2.61
CA ASP A 408 -0.16 42.71 -2.56
C ASP A 408 0.31 42.46 -1.11
N TYR A 409 -0.22 43.19 -0.11
CA TYR A 409 0.31 43.21 1.26
C TYR A 409 -0.31 42.11 2.14
N TRP A 410 0.56 41.32 2.75
CA TRP A 410 0.22 40.25 3.67
C TRP A 410 0.87 40.48 5.03
N SER A 411 0.09 40.45 6.10
CA SER A 411 0.56 40.50 7.49
C SER A 411 0.96 39.10 7.93
N LEU A 412 2.22 38.94 8.32
CA LEU A 412 2.74 37.69 8.87
C LEU A 412 2.35 37.56 10.34
N VAL A 413 1.70 36.46 10.71
CA VAL A 413 1.41 36.13 12.11
C VAL A 413 2.03 34.77 12.44
N LEU A 414 3.05 34.79 13.30
CA LEU A 414 3.73 33.59 13.79
C LEU A 414 2.91 32.92 14.89
N LEU A 415 2.92 31.58 14.91
CA LEU A 415 2.26 30.79 15.95
C LEU A 415 3.24 30.36 17.05
N ASP A 416 2.85 30.43 18.32
CA ASP A 416 3.67 29.92 19.42
C ASP A 416 3.64 28.39 19.52
N ASP A 417 4.36 27.82 20.49
CA ASP A 417 4.41 26.37 20.76
C ASP A 417 3.03 25.76 21.10
N LYS A 418 2.04 26.59 21.45
CA LYS A 418 0.66 26.18 21.72
C LYS A 418 -0.23 26.34 20.47
N HIS A 419 0.36 26.64 19.32
CA HIS A 419 -0.35 26.94 18.08
C HIS A 419 -1.33 28.13 18.19
N GLU A 420 -1.04 29.08 19.07
CA GLU A 420 -1.75 30.36 19.22
C GLU A 420 -0.97 31.49 18.57
N HIS A 421 -1.63 32.63 18.32
CA HIS A 421 -0.93 33.80 17.79
C HIS A 421 0.11 34.26 18.80
N SER A 422 1.39 34.27 18.38
CA SER A 422 2.47 34.72 19.25
C SER A 422 2.28 36.20 19.56
N LYS A 423 2.38 36.54 20.85
CA LYS A 423 2.36 37.94 21.33
C LYS A 423 3.74 38.60 21.22
N ASP A 424 4.79 37.82 20.97
CA ASP A 424 6.15 38.34 20.82
C ASP A 424 6.36 38.87 19.40
N MET A 425 6.44 40.20 19.27
CA MET A 425 6.69 40.88 18.00
C MET A 425 8.18 40.86 17.60
N ASN A 426 9.09 40.55 18.52
CA ASN A 426 10.52 40.42 18.22
C ASN A 426 10.89 39.01 17.74
N MET A 427 9.94 38.08 17.77
CA MET A 427 10.12 36.71 17.29
C MET A 427 10.48 36.71 15.79
N THR A 428 11.66 36.19 15.47
CA THR A 428 12.14 36.05 14.09
C THR A 428 11.52 34.84 13.41
N TRP A 429 11.13 34.99 12.15
CA TRP A 429 10.60 33.90 11.35
C TRP A 429 11.68 32.86 11.02
N LYS A 430 11.35 31.58 11.24
CA LYS A 430 12.25 30.45 11.02
C LYS A 430 11.63 29.47 10.03
N ALA A 431 12.46 28.77 9.28
CA ALA A 431 12.01 27.66 8.45
C ALA A 431 11.59 26.47 9.33
N LEU A 432 10.59 25.74 8.84
CA LEU A 432 10.12 24.44 9.29
C LEU A 432 9.47 24.33 10.67
N ASP A 433 10.17 24.71 11.74
CA ASP A 433 9.65 24.60 13.12
C ASP A 433 8.53 25.62 13.40
N GLN A 434 8.46 26.68 12.59
CA GLN A 434 7.60 27.82 12.82
C GLN A 434 6.36 27.76 11.92
N GLN A 435 5.22 27.44 12.52
CA GLN A 435 3.93 27.62 11.87
C GLN A 435 3.55 29.10 11.84
N PHE A 436 2.86 29.51 10.78
CA PHE A 436 2.41 30.89 10.60
C PHE A 436 1.09 30.96 9.82
N ARG A 437 0.48 32.14 9.86
CA ARG A 437 -0.71 32.50 9.09
C ARG A 437 -0.43 33.80 8.34
N LEU A 438 -0.92 33.89 7.11
CA LEU A 438 -0.85 35.13 6.31
C LEU A 438 -2.24 35.75 6.27
N PHE A 439 -2.34 36.98 6.77
CA PHE A 439 -3.55 37.77 6.70
C PHE A 439 -3.41 38.85 5.64
N HIS A 440 -4.31 38.86 4.67
CA HIS A 440 -4.38 39.92 3.70
C HIS A 440 -4.80 41.24 4.38
N ILE A 441 -4.36 42.38 3.85
CA ILE A 441 -4.71 43.71 4.39
C ILE A 441 -6.22 43.97 4.48
N ARG A 442 -7.02 43.26 3.68
CA ARG A 442 -8.49 43.33 3.69
C ARG A 442 -9.16 42.53 4.83
N GLY A 443 -8.40 41.83 5.66
CA GLY A 443 -8.92 41.08 6.81
C GLY A 443 -9.35 39.64 6.52
N CYS A 444 -8.93 39.06 5.39
CA CYS A 444 -9.08 37.62 5.12
C CYS A 444 -7.73 36.89 5.32
N ALA A 445 -7.76 35.59 5.59
CA ALA A 445 -6.55 34.78 5.74
C ALA A 445 -6.33 33.92 4.49
N LEU A 446 -5.07 33.73 4.10
CA LEU A 446 -4.70 32.79 3.03
C LEU A 446 -5.01 31.35 3.47
N ILE A 447 -5.80 30.64 2.67
CA ILE A 447 -6.23 29.27 2.95
C ILE A 447 -6.09 28.35 1.75
N SER A 448 -6.08 27.05 2.03
CA SER A 448 -6.37 26.00 1.07
C SER A 448 -7.27 24.94 1.71
N HIS A 449 -7.98 24.17 0.90
CA HIS A 449 -8.97 23.17 1.33
C HIS A 449 -9.12 22.07 0.28
N ASP A 450 -9.95 21.06 0.57
CA ASP A 450 -10.12 19.86 -0.27
C ASP A 450 -11.00 20.13 -1.52
N ALA A 451 -10.60 21.12 -2.33
CA ALA A 451 -11.16 21.43 -3.64
C ALA A 451 -10.04 21.44 -4.69
N TYR A 452 -10.23 20.70 -5.78
CA TYR A 452 -9.23 20.51 -6.83
C TYR A 452 -9.77 20.99 -8.17
N TYR A 453 -8.88 21.50 -9.03
CA TYR A 453 -9.22 21.80 -10.41
C TYR A 453 -9.20 20.52 -11.27
N ASP A 454 -10.26 20.31 -12.05
CA ASP A 454 -10.45 19.09 -12.85
C ASP A 454 -9.41 18.91 -13.97
N SER A 455 -9.03 17.66 -14.23
CA SER A 455 -8.21 17.27 -15.40
C SER A 455 -9.07 17.31 -16.68
N PRO A 456 -8.57 17.77 -17.85
CA PRO A 456 -7.16 18.04 -18.20
C PRO A 456 -6.67 19.47 -17.97
N GLY A 457 -7.53 20.44 -17.66
CA GLY A 457 -7.18 21.86 -17.60
C GLY A 457 -6.58 22.33 -16.27
N GLY A 458 -6.87 21.65 -15.16
CA GLY A 458 -6.46 22.02 -13.80
C GLY A 458 -5.31 21.21 -13.20
N HIS A 459 -4.83 20.18 -13.92
CA HIS A 459 -3.76 19.26 -13.52
C HIS A 459 -3.89 18.66 -12.09
N GLY A 460 -5.09 18.68 -11.49
CA GLY A 460 -5.32 18.18 -10.13
C GLY A 460 -4.70 19.06 -9.04
N HIS A 461 -4.44 20.34 -9.30
CA HIS A 461 -3.97 21.28 -8.27
C HIS A 461 -5.10 21.63 -7.30
N GLN A 462 -4.78 21.95 -6.05
CA GLN A 462 -5.79 22.42 -5.08
C GLN A 462 -6.02 23.93 -5.18
N GLU A 463 -7.24 24.36 -4.83
CA GLU A 463 -7.63 25.76 -4.75
C GLU A 463 -6.91 26.47 -3.59
N VAL A 464 -6.47 27.70 -3.85
CA VAL A 464 -5.97 28.64 -2.84
C VAL A 464 -6.86 29.88 -2.86
N THR A 465 -7.37 30.27 -1.70
CA THR A 465 -8.30 31.40 -1.57
C THR A 465 -7.97 32.23 -0.35
N CYS A 466 -8.59 33.41 -0.22
CA CYS A 466 -8.50 34.24 0.98
C CYS A 466 -9.85 34.27 1.67
N MET A 467 -9.97 33.64 2.85
CA MET A 467 -11.25 33.48 3.54
C MET A 467 -11.38 34.42 4.75
N VAL A 468 -12.52 35.09 4.85
CA VAL A 468 -12.91 35.89 6.03
C VAL A 468 -13.21 34.94 7.19
N SER A 469 -12.59 35.17 8.34
CA SER A 469 -12.75 34.33 9.54
C SER A 469 -12.33 32.86 9.37
N ALA A 470 -11.24 32.61 8.64
CA ALA A 470 -10.71 31.25 8.46
C ALA A 470 -10.29 30.59 9.79
N GLY A 471 -10.67 29.32 9.96
CA GLY A 471 -10.19 28.48 11.05
C GLY A 471 -8.69 28.16 10.91
N LYS A 472 -8.00 27.88 12.03
CA LYS A 472 -6.56 27.58 12.03
C LYS A 472 -6.21 26.38 11.14
N HIS A 473 -7.05 25.34 11.14
CA HIS A 473 -6.80 24.10 10.40
C HIS A 473 -6.64 24.26 8.88
N VAL A 474 -7.22 25.30 8.25
CA VAL A 474 -7.13 25.57 6.79
C VAL A 474 -6.28 26.80 6.45
N SER A 475 -5.76 27.51 7.46
CA SER A 475 -5.03 28.77 7.27
C SER A 475 -3.62 28.73 7.84
N THR A 476 -3.13 27.55 8.23
CA THR A 476 -1.81 27.36 8.82
C THR A 476 -0.83 26.86 7.76
N TRP A 477 0.32 27.52 7.72
CA TRP A 477 1.38 27.30 6.76
C TRP A 477 2.73 27.13 7.47
N THR A 478 3.67 26.47 6.80
CA THR A 478 5.06 26.30 7.23
C THR A 478 6.00 26.60 6.06
N ILE A 479 7.23 27.02 6.37
CA ILE A 479 8.26 27.20 5.34
C ILE A 479 9.04 25.89 5.25
N GLU A 480 8.98 25.21 4.10
CA GLU A 480 9.68 23.95 3.86
C GLU A 480 11.19 24.16 3.67
N SER A 481 11.54 25.20 2.93
CA SER A 481 12.93 25.56 2.65
C SER A 481 13.04 27.06 2.48
N ALA A 482 14.14 27.61 2.96
CA ALA A 482 14.54 28.98 2.75
C ALA A 482 15.98 28.98 2.22
N TYR A 483 16.26 29.89 1.30
CA TYR A 483 17.60 30.16 0.80
C TYR A 483 17.85 31.66 0.77
N HIS A 484 19.00 32.08 1.27
CA HIS A 484 19.46 33.46 1.15
C HIS A 484 20.98 33.51 0.98
N GLU A 485 21.46 34.18 -0.07
CA GLU A 485 22.89 34.28 -0.43
C GLU A 485 23.80 34.66 0.76
N LYS A 486 23.41 35.68 1.54
CA LYS A 486 24.17 36.11 2.73
C LYS A 486 24.12 35.17 3.95
N LEU A 487 23.28 34.13 3.92
CA LEU A 487 23.10 33.16 5.01
C LEU A 487 23.70 31.78 4.71
N GLU A 488 24.13 31.53 3.47
CA GLU A 488 24.66 30.24 2.99
C GLU A 488 25.80 29.67 3.86
N ASN A 489 26.64 30.54 4.43
CA ASN A 489 27.78 30.16 5.27
C ASN A 489 27.49 30.16 6.79
N THR A 490 26.24 30.41 7.23
CA THR A 490 25.91 30.55 8.66
C THR A 490 25.64 29.23 9.39
N GLY A 491 25.91 28.10 8.73
CA GLY A 491 25.86 26.75 9.29
C GLY A 491 24.53 26.06 9.02
N LEU A 492 24.56 25.06 8.14
CA LEU A 492 23.45 24.14 7.90
C LEU A 492 23.03 23.51 9.23
N ARG A 493 21.75 23.62 9.59
CA ARG A 493 21.22 22.95 10.79
C ARG A 493 20.53 21.66 10.38
N SER A 494 20.82 20.59 11.09
CA SER A 494 19.97 19.40 11.10
C SER A 494 18.85 19.60 12.12
N PHE A 495 17.66 19.06 11.86
CA PHE A 495 16.62 19.07 12.88
C PHE A 495 17.03 18.27 14.12
N PRO A 496 16.46 18.59 15.30
CA PRO A 496 16.47 17.66 16.41
C PRO A 496 15.88 16.31 15.98
N LYS A 497 16.55 15.21 16.34
CA LYS A 497 16.10 13.86 16.02
C LYS A 497 14.67 13.65 16.55
N MET A 498 13.77 13.30 15.64
CA MET A 498 12.38 12.99 15.97
C MET A 498 12.31 11.78 16.92
N LYS A 499 11.39 11.81 17.89
CA LYS A 499 11.24 10.70 18.85
C LYS A 499 10.71 9.46 18.14
N PHE A 500 11.05 8.28 18.65
CA PHE A 500 10.60 7.01 18.08
C PHE A 500 9.08 6.94 17.88
N TYR A 501 8.29 7.34 18.88
CA TYR A 501 6.82 7.29 18.78
C TYR A 501 6.27 8.19 17.68
N GLU A 502 6.87 9.37 17.47
CA GLU A 502 6.46 10.30 16.43
C GLU A 502 6.75 9.70 15.04
N LYS A 503 7.97 9.16 14.82
CA LYS A 503 8.34 8.43 13.58
C LYS A 503 7.42 7.23 13.34
N PHE A 504 7.16 6.45 14.40
CA PHE A 504 6.31 5.27 14.35
C PHE A 504 4.87 5.64 13.93
N LYS A 505 4.27 6.67 14.55
CA LYS A 505 2.92 7.12 14.24
C LYS A 505 2.82 7.59 12.79
N GLU A 506 3.74 8.43 12.34
CA GLU A 506 3.73 8.96 10.96
C GLU A 506 3.95 7.85 9.93
N ALA A 507 4.93 6.96 10.15
CA ALA A 507 5.16 5.81 9.29
C ALA A 507 3.89 4.95 9.14
N HIS A 508 3.16 4.68 10.23
CA HIS A 508 1.91 3.92 10.16
C HIS A 508 0.79 4.64 9.41
N GLN A 509 0.67 5.95 9.56
CA GLN A 509 -0.29 6.75 8.79
C GLN A 509 0.01 6.68 7.29
N LEU A 510 1.29 6.69 6.92
CA LEU A 510 1.72 6.54 5.53
C LEU A 510 1.56 5.11 5.02
N MET A 511 1.84 4.08 5.84
CA MET A 511 1.59 2.68 5.50
C MET A 511 0.10 2.40 5.24
N LEU A 512 -0.80 2.94 6.06
CA LEU A 512 -2.26 2.82 5.85
C LEU A 512 -2.71 3.47 4.54
N LYS A 513 -2.02 4.53 4.12
CA LYS A 513 -2.26 5.23 2.86
C LYS A 513 -1.27 4.80 1.76
N TYR A 514 -0.56 3.69 1.93
CA TYR A 514 0.57 3.34 1.06
C TYR A 514 0.20 3.32 -0.43
N PRO A 515 -0.90 2.66 -0.87
CA PRO A 515 -1.23 2.62 -2.29
C PRO A 515 -1.69 3.96 -2.85
N THR A 516 -2.10 4.89 -1.96
CA THR A 516 -2.51 6.24 -2.36
C THR A 516 -1.40 7.27 -2.33
N VAL A 517 -0.31 7.00 -1.61
CA VAL A 517 0.75 7.99 -1.35
C VAL A 517 2.07 7.59 -2.01
N VAL A 518 2.39 6.29 -2.06
CA VAL A 518 3.57 5.76 -2.75
C VAL A 518 3.16 5.32 -4.14
N PHE A 519 3.60 6.04 -5.16
CA PHE A 519 3.26 5.76 -6.56
C PHE A 519 4.52 5.60 -7.40
N ASP A 520 4.89 4.36 -7.74
CA ASP A 520 6.00 4.14 -8.66
C ASP A 520 5.57 4.48 -10.09
N ARG A 521 6.07 5.59 -10.63
CA ARG A 521 5.84 6.01 -12.04
C ARG A 521 6.31 4.96 -13.04
N LEU A 522 7.29 4.15 -12.65
CA LEU A 522 7.84 3.05 -13.43
C LEU A 522 7.18 1.71 -13.08
N GLY A 523 6.19 1.69 -12.19
CA GLY A 523 5.37 0.52 -11.93
C GLY A 523 4.41 0.27 -13.09
N SER A 524 4.09 -1.01 -13.34
CA SER A 524 2.97 -1.35 -14.22
C SER A 524 1.69 -0.77 -13.65
N GLN A 525 1.02 0.09 -14.41
CA GLN A 525 -0.26 0.66 -14.04
C GLN A 525 -1.33 -0.06 -14.84
N THR A 526 -2.24 -0.74 -14.16
CA THR A 526 -3.49 -1.15 -14.79
C THR A 526 -4.38 0.09 -14.94
N THR A 527 -4.12 0.90 -15.97
CA THR A 527 -4.87 2.12 -16.25
C THR A 527 -6.28 1.78 -16.73
N SER A 528 -7.30 2.31 -16.05
CA SER A 528 -8.52 2.76 -16.73
C SER A 528 -8.18 4.01 -17.54
N THR A 529 -8.83 4.16 -18.68
CA THR A 529 -8.53 5.09 -19.80
C THR A 529 -8.54 6.59 -19.51
N ASP A 530 -8.83 7.05 -18.30
CA ASP A 530 -9.21 8.45 -18.05
C ASP A 530 -8.19 9.27 -17.24
N GLY A 531 -6.95 8.81 -17.07
CA GLY A 531 -5.91 9.56 -16.36
C GLY A 531 -6.21 9.83 -14.88
N THR A 532 -7.35 9.35 -14.37
CA THR A 532 -7.64 9.19 -12.95
C THR A 532 -7.19 7.81 -12.55
N ILE A 533 -6.28 7.75 -11.57
CA ILE A 533 -5.97 6.50 -10.87
C ILE A 533 -7.24 6.14 -10.10
N ASN A 534 -8.13 5.39 -10.74
CA ASN A 534 -9.25 4.78 -10.07
C ASN A 534 -8.83 3.35 -9.74
N PRO A 535 -8.21 3.10 -8.56
CA PRO A 535 -7.86 1.74 -8.15
C PRO A 535 -9.10 0.84 -8.02
N LYS A 536 -10.31 1.40 -8.17
CA LYS A 536 -11.58 0.69 -8.24
C LYS A 536 -11.79 -0.07 -9.56
N ALA A 537 -11.16 0.32 -10.68
CA ALA A 537 -11.54 -0.20 -12.00
C ALA A 537 -10.95 -1.58 -12.35
N THR A 538 -9.84 -2.00 -11.72
CA THR A 538 -9.18 -3.29 -12.03
C THR A 538 -9.25 -4.33 -10.91
N PHE A 539 -9.85 -4.02 -9.76
CA PHE A 539 -9.89 -4.90 -8.59
C PHE A 539 -11.24 -4.94 -7.86
N ALA A 540 -12.35 -4.82 -8.59
CA ALA A 540 -13.68 -5.15 -8.02
C ALA A 540 -13.88 -6.67 -7.86
N GLU A 541 -12.82 -7.41 -7.49
CA GLU A 541 -12.94 -8.80 -7.07
C GLU A 541 -13.20 -8.85 -5.56
N THR A 542 -14.25 -9.53 -5.16
CA THR A 542 -14.59 -9.67 -3.74
C THR A 542 -13.75 -10.81 -3.13
N PRO A 543 -13.23 -10.67 -1.89
CA PRO A 543 -12.49 -11.75 -1.22
C PRO A 543 -13.23 -13.09 -1.19
N SER A 544 -14.57 -13.04 -1.09
CA SER A 544 -15.43 -14.23 -1.18
C SER A 544 -15.33 -14.94 -2.54
N LYS A 545 -15.14 -14.20 -3.65
CA LYS A 545 -14.96 -14.77 -4.99
C LYS A 545 -13.73 -15.67 -5.05
N TRP A 546 -12.61 -15.24 -4.46
CA TRP A 546 -11.38 -16.04 -4.42
C TRP A 546 -11.52 -17.33 -3.63
N PHE A 547 -12.34 -17.30 -2.57
CA PHE A 547 -12.60 -18.48 -1.75
C PHE A 547 -13.48 -19.52 -2.47
N PHE A 548 -14.52 -19.08 -3.20
CA PHE A 548 -15.52 -19.99 -3.78
C PHE A 548 -15.31 -20.34 -5.26
N LYS A 549 -14.74 -19.44 -6.07
CA LYS A 549 -14.55 -19.64 -7.52
C LYS A 549 -13.11 -20.00 -7.85
N LYS A 550 -12.92 -20.68 -8.99
CA LYS A 550 -11.60 -20.97 -9.58
C LYS A 550 -11.06 -19.70 -10.26
N THR A 551 -10.53 -18.81 -9.45
CA THR A 551 -9.88 -17.56 -9.89
C THR A 551 -8.37 -17.75 -9.93
N SER A 552 -7.68 -16.93 -10.71
CA SER A 552 -6.21 -16.94 -10.74
C SER A 552 -5.64 -15.53 -10.75
N LEU A 553 -4.57 -15.31 -10.00
CA LEU A 553 -3.75 -14.11 -10.08
C LEU A 553 -2.47 -14.43 -10.85
N ARG A 554 -2.24 -13.75 -11.97
CA ARG A 554 -1.02 -13.90 -12.77
C ARG A 554 0.16 -13.26 -12.03
N ILE A 555 1.22 -14.02 -11.80
CA ILE A 555 2.48 -13.54 -11.20
C ILE A 555 3.49 -13.22 -12.31
N TRP A 556 3.51 -14.06 -13.34
CA TRP A 556 4.48 -13.99 -14.41
C TRP A 556 4.00 -14.75 -15.66
N TYR A 557 4.39 -14.28 -16.85
CA TYR A 557 4.12 -14.97 -18.13
C TYR A 557 5.14 -14.60 -19.20
N GLU A 558 5.28 -15.50 -20.18
CA GLU A 558 6.01 -15.35 -21.44
C GLU A 558 5.05 -15.67 -22.61
N LEU A 559 5.27 -15.06 -23.78
CA LEU A 559 4.47 -15.29 -25.00
C LEU A 559 4.65 -16.70 -25.53
N SER A 560 5.81 -17.30 -25.29
CA SER A 560 6.06 -18.72 -25.53
C SER A 560 5.15 -19.65 -24.72
N GLY A 561 4.32 -19.13 -23.80
CA GLY A 561 3.27 -19.86 -23.11
C GLY A 561 3.66 -20.42 -21.74
N PHE A 562 4.87 -20.14 -21.27
CA PHE A 562 5.24 -20.36 -19.89
C PHE A 562 4.60 -19.29 -19.01
N SER A 563 3.98 -19.70 -17.91
CA SER A 563 3.38 -18.75 -16.99
C SER A 563 3.29 -19.31 -15.58
N VAL A 564 3.23 -18.40 -14.61
CA VAL A 564 3.02 -18.71 -13.21
C VAL A 564 1.81 -17.94 -12.72
N HIS A 565 0.89 -18.70 -12.13
CA HIS A 565 -0.35 -18.19 -11.58
C HIS A 565 -0.51 -18.66 -10.14
N LEU A 566 -0.98 -17.75 -9.29
CA LEU A 566 -1.52 -18.10 -8.00
C LEU A 566 -2.93 -18.67 -8.21
N LEU A 567 -3.10 -19.95 -7.92
CA LEU A 567 -4.34 -20.68 -8.07
C LEU A 567 -4.56 -21.56 -6.85
N LEU A 568 -5.73 -21.50 -6.23
CA LEU A 568 -6.10 -22.41 -5.16
C LEU A 568 -6.41 -23.81 -5.71
N ASN A 569 -6.09 -24.85 -4.94
CA ASN A 569 -6.40 -26.21 -5.34
C ASN A 569 -7.93 -26.44 -5.29
N SER A 570 -8.54 -26.59 -6.47
CA SER A 570 -9.99 -26.79 -6.61
C SER A 570 -10.51 -27.99 -5.80
N ALA A 571 -9.77 -29.09 -5.69
CA ALA A 571 -10.21 -30.23 -4.87
C ALA A 571 -10.27 -29.87 -3.38
N ILE A 572 -9.29 -29.10 -2.90
CA ILE A 572 -9.26 -28.62 -1.51
C ILE A 572 -10.41 -27.63 -1.28
N GLN A 573 -10.65 -26.70 -2.20
CA GLN A 573 -11.82 -25.82 -2.14
C GLN A 573 -13.13 -26.62 -2.02
N HIS A 574 -13.30 -27.69 -2.81
CA HIS A 574 -14.46 -28.58 -2.73
C HIS A 574 -14.59 -29.30 -1.40
N ILE A 575 -13.49 -29.81 -0.85
CA ILE A 575 -13.46 -30.42 0.49
C ILE A 575 -13.84 -29.39 1.57
N ILE A 576 -13.39 -28.14 1.43
CA ILE A 576 -13.68 -27.06 2.37
C ILE A 576 -15.16 -26.70 2.36
N TRP A 577 -15.71 -26.32 1.20
CA TRP A 577 -17.09 -25.84 1.18
C TRP A 577 -18.08 -26.98 1.43
N SER A 578 -17.80 -28.21 1.01
CA SER A 578 -18.65 -29.37 1.35
C SER A 578 -18.64 -29.64 2.86
N ALA A 579 -17.49 -29.53 3.53
CA ALA A 579 -17.41 -29.66 4.98
C ALA A 579 -18.15 -28.51 5.70
N MET A 580 -17.98 -27.26 5.26
CA MET A 580 -18.66 -26.10 5.85
C MET A 580 -20.18 -26.18 5.67
N LEU A 581 -20.68 -26.41 4.45
CA LEU A 581 -22.11 -26.55 4.18
C LEU A 581 -22.70 -27.78 4.89
N GLY A 582 -21.98 -28.90 4.88
CA GLY A 582 -22.38 -30.11 5.59
C GLY A 582 -22.52 -29.88 7.09
N TYR A 583 -21.57 -29.18 7.72
CA TYR A 583 -21.63 -28.81 9.13
C TYR A 583 -22.85 -27.94 9.45
N ILE A 584 -23.10 -26.88 8.67
CA ILE A 584 -24.27 -26.01 8.86
C ILE A 584 -25.57 -26.81 8.69
N GLY A 585 -25.66 -27.61 7.63
CA GLY A 585 -26.84 -28.43 7.34
C GLY A 585 -27.15 -29.41 8.47
N ILE A 586 -26.14 -30.15 8.95
CA ILE A 586 -26.27 -31.09 10.08
C ILE A 586 -26.67 -30.33 11.36
N ARG A 587 -26.04 -29.19 11.63
CA ARG A 587 -26.35 -28.37 12.82
C ARG A 587 -27.77 -27.84 12.80
N LEU A 588 -28.22 -27.28 11.68
CA LEU A 588 -29.59 -26.78 11.52
C LEU A 588 -30.62 -27.91 11.62
N LEU A 589 -30.35 -29.05 10.98
CA LEU A 589 -31.22 -30.23 11.08
C LEU A 589 -31.31 -30.70 12.53
N LYS A 590 -30.19 -30.80 13.24
CA LYS A 590 -30.19 -31.23 14.64
C LYS A 590 -30.93 -30.26 15.54
N MET A 591 -30.68 -28.95 15.41
CA MET A 591 -31.41 -27.92 16.16
C MET A 591 -32.92 -28.00 15.90
N PHE A 592 -33.32 -28.28 14.65
CA PHE A 592 -34.73 -28.49 14.30
C PHE A 592 -35.31 -29.75 14.96
N LEU A 593 -34.61 -30.89 14.88
CA LEU A 593 -35.04 -32.15 15.48
C LEU A 593 -35.13 -32.07 17.01
N GLU A 594 -34.15 -31.45 17.67
CA GLU A 594 -34.14 -31.22 19.12
C GLU A 594 -35.31 -30.30 19.53
N LYS A 595 -35.55 -29.20 18.79
CA LYS A 595 -36.68 -28.29 19.04
C LYS A 595 -38.04 -28.96 18.83
N ARG A 596 -38.13 -29.92 17.92
CA ARG A 596 -39.35 -30.70 17.64
C ARG A 596 -39.46 -31.98 18.48
N GLN A 597 -38.45 -32.31 19.30
CA GLN A 597 -38.38 -33.52 20.10
C GLN A 597 -38.53 -34.82 19.27
N ILE A 598 -38.12 -34.79 18.00
CA ILE A 598 -38.22 -35.93 17.08
C ILE A 598 -36.91 -36.72 17.14
N ASN A 599 -37.00 -37.99 17.51
CA ASN A 599 -35.87 -38.92 17.40
C ASN A 599 -36.04 -39.77 16.13
N LEU A 600 -35.02 -39.83 15.27
CA LEU A 600 -35.05 -40.60 14.03
C LEU A 600 -34.21 -41.89 14.19
N PRO A 601 -34.82 -43.01 14.62
CA PRO A 601 -34.09 -44.25 14.90
C PRO A 601 -33.42 -44.86 13.65
N GLY A 602 -34.01 -44.70 12.46
CA GLY A 602 -33.42 -45.15 11.19
C GLY A 602 -32.19 -44.36 10.72
N LEU A 603 -31.89 -43.23 11.38
CA LEU A 603 -30.74 -42.36 11.10
C LEU A 603 -29.80 -42.29 12.32
N SER A 604 -29.71 -43.39 13.07
CA SER A 604 -28.90 -43.48 14.28
C SER A 604 -27.45 -43.03 14.06
N TRP A 605 -26.85 -43.39 12.92
CA TRP A 605 -25.50 -42.95 12.56
C TRP A 605 -25.39 -41.43 12.37
N ILE A 606 -26.40 -40.77 11.76
CA ILE A 606 -26.41 -39.31 11.57
C ILE A 606 -26.61 -38.62 12.91
N ASN A 607 -27.56 -39.08 13.72
CA ASN A 607 -27.80 -38.48 15.04
C ASN A 607 -26.53 -38.57 15.91
N THR A 608 -25.84 -39.70 15.79
CA THR A 608 -24.60 -39.98 16.47
C THR A 608 -23.42 -39.14 15.96
N ALA A 609 -23.20 -39.07 14.65
CA ALA A 609 -22.17 -38.21 14.06
C ALA A 609 -22.47 -36.72 14.30
N ALA A 610 -23.73 -36.33 14.27
CA ALA A 610 -24.19 -34.98 14.62
C ALA A 610 -23.90 -34.66 16.09
N ASN A 611 -24.02 -35.63 17.01
CA ASN A 611 -23.61 -35.45 18.41
C ASN A 611 -22.10 -35.27 18.54
N ASP A 612 -21.29 -36.07 17.86
CA ASP A 612 -19.82 -35.93 17.87
C ASP A 612 -19.37 -34.61 17.24
N LEU A 613 -20.09 -34.12 16.24
CA LEU A 613 -19.84 -32.84 15.57
C LEU A 613 -20.23 -31.63 16.44
N MET A 614 -21.31 -31.76 17.22
CA MET A 614 -21.83 -30.68 18.06
C MET A 614 -21.14 -30.56 19.42
N THR A 615 -20.57 -31.65 19.93
CA THR A 615 -19.79 -31.66 21.17
C THR A 615 -18.34 -31.21 20.98
N ASN A 616 -17.90 -31.07 19.72
CA ASN A 616 -16.53 -30.74 19.40
C ASN A 616 -16.28 -29.23 19.43
N ASP A 617 -15.84 -28.72 20.59
CA ASP A 617 -15.50 -27.31 20.83
C ASP A 617 -14.47 -26.72 19.86
N THR A 618 -13.72 -27.55 19.15
CA THR A 618 -12.68 -27.10 18.22
C THR A 618 -13.26 -26.57 16.90
N ILE A 619 -14.44 -27.06 16.50
CA ILE A 619 -15.16 -26.56 15.33
C ILE A 619 -15.63 -25.12 15.57
N SER A 620 -16.05 -24.83 16.80
CA SER A 620 -16.42 -23.48 17.26
C SER A 620 -15.24 -22.49 17.22
N PHE A 621 -14.00 -22.96 17.07
CA PHE A 621 -12.84 -22.09 16.81
C PHE A 621 -12.56 -21.93 15.31
N PHE A 622 -12.35 -23.03 14.58
CA PHE A 622 -11.91 -22.96 13.18
C PHE A 622 -12.97 -22.42 12.22
N TYR A 623 -14.25 -22.67 12.49
CA TYR A 623 -15.34 -22.18 11.63
C TYR A 623 -15.48 -20.65 11.70
N PRO A 624 -15.63 -20.01 12.89
CA PRO A 624 -15.60 -18.55 12.99
C PRO A 624 -14.26 -17.95 12.55
N ALA A 625 -13.13 -18.60 12.82
CA ALA A 625 -11.82 -18.12 12.37
C ALA A 625 -11.76 -17.94 10.84
N THR A 626 -12.28 -18.92 10.10
CA THR A 626 -12.36 -18.86 8.62
C THR A 626 -13.25 -17.70 8.17
N LEU A 627 -14.42 -17.53 8.77
CA LEU A 627 -15.36 -16.47 8.40
C LEU A 627 -14.87 -15.07 8.77
N ILE A 628 -14.35 -14.88 10.00
CA ILE A 628 -13.79 -13.62 10.48
C ILE A 628 -12.65 -13.18 9.55
N TYR A 629 -11.82 -14.12 9.08
CA TYR A 629 -10.74 -13.79 8.15
C TYR A 629 -11.28 -13.30 6.81
N ILE A 630 -12.20 -14.04 6.18
CA ILE A 630 -12.79 -13.68 4.87
C ILE A 630 -13.54 -12.34 4.97
N GLN A 631 -14.35 -12.15 6.02
CA GLN A 631 -15.07 -10.90 6.26
C GLN A 631 -14.11 -9.75 6.60
N GLY A 632 -13.05 -10.01 7.36
CA GLY A 632 -12.01 -9.04 7.68
C GLY A 632 -11.36 -8.47 6.43
N LEU A 633 -11.09 -9.30 5.42
CA LEU A 633 -10.60 -8.84 4.11
C LEU A 633 -11.61 -7.95 3.38
N HIS A 634 -12.92 -8.16 3.58
CA HIS A 634 -13.95 -7.33 2.95
C HIS A 634 -14.03 -5.91 3.53
N PHE A 635 -13.70 -5.75 4.83
CA PHE A 635 -13.65 -4.44 5.47
C PHE A 635 -12.35 -3.68 5.20
N MET A 636 -11.33 -4.35 4.67
CA MET A 636 -10.12 -3.67 4.22
C MET A 636 -10.39 -2.90 2.93
N PRO A 637 -9.76 -1.73 2.72
CA PRO A 637 -9.93 -0.98 1.48
C PRO A 637 -9.56 -1.86 0.27
N THR A 638 -10.42 -1.93 -0.75
CA THR A 638 -10.28 -2.86 -1.90
C THR A 638 -8.92 -2.78 -2.59
N HIS A 639 -8.29 -1.61 -2.61
CA HIS A 639 -6.98 -1.37 -3.20
C HIS A 639 -5.79 -1.89 -2.38
N THR A 640 -6.01 -2.36 -1.15
CA THR A 640 -4.98 -2.93 -0.27
C THR A 640 -4.93 -4.45 -0.30
N VAL A 641 -5.99 -5.09 -0.80
CA VAL A 641 -6.21 -6.53 -0.70
C VAL A 641 -5.87 -7.23 -2.01
N ASN A 642 -5.05 -8.27 -1.92
CA ASN A 642 -4.66 -9.13 -3.03
C ASN A 642 -5.21 -10.55 -2.85
N MET A 643 -5.28 -11.33 -3.94
CA MET A 643 -5.71 -12.74 -3.88
C MET A 643 -4.84 -13.58 -2.93
N SER A 644 -3.55 -13.27 -2.78
CA SER A 644 -2.63 -13.93 -1.84
C SER A 644 -3.07 -13.84 -0.39
N ASP A 645 -3.81 -12.79 -0.02
CA ASP A 645 -4.26 -12.55 1.34
C ASP A 645 -5.33 -13.57 1.77
N ILE A 646 -5.94 -14.33 0.85
CA ILE A 646 -6.91 -15.36 1.22
C ILE A 646 -6.27 -16.61 1.86
N LEU A 647 -4.96 -16.84 1.65
CA LEU A 647 -4.29 -18.10 2.02
C LEU A 647 -4.37 -18.44 3.51
N PRO A 648 -4.29 -17.49 4.46
CA PRO A 648 -4.47 -17.81 5.88
C PRO A 648 -5.90 -18.27 6.22
N SER A 649 -6.93 -17.85 5.46
CA SER A 649 -8.28 -18.40 5.62
C SER A 649 -8.34 -19.87 5.19
N ILE A 650 -7.62 -20.25 4.13
CA ILE A 650 -7.50 -21.63 3.66
C ILE A 650 -6.83 -22.50 4.74
N TYR A 651 -5.85 -21.98 5.47
CA TYR A 651 -5.23 -22.69 6.60
C TYR A 651 -6.26 -23.09 7.68
N TYR A 652 -7.11 -22.15 8.11
CA TYR A 652 -8.17 -22.44 9.09
C TYR A 652 -9.24 -23.37 8.53
N ALA A 653 -9.60 -23.19 7.26
CA ALA A 653 -10.61 -23.99 6.58
C ALA A 653 -10.16 -25.45 6.37
N VAL A 654 -8.90 -25.68 6.02
CA VAL A 654 -8.31 -27.03 5.94
C VAL A 654 -8.30 -27.72 7.29
N ALA A 655 -7.93 -26.99 8.36
CA ALA A 655 -8.01 -27.53 9.72
C ALA A 655 -9.45 -27.89 10.10
N LEU A 656 -10.42 -27.02 9.80
CA LEU A 656 -11.84 -27.29 9.99
C LEU A 656 -12.29 -28.56 9.25
N SER A 657 -11.99 -28.68 7.96
CA SER A 657 -12.36 -29.86 7.15
C SER A 657 -11.79 -31.14 7.72
N SER A 658 -10.57 -31.12 8.24
CA SER A 658 -9.97 -32.27 8.89
C SER A 658 -10.67 -32.67 10.19
N VAL A 659 -11.09 -31.68 10.99
CA VAL A 659 -11.82 -31.94 12.24
C VAL A 659 -13.20 -32.51 11.94
N ILE A 660 -13.90 -31.96 10.96
CA ILE A 660 -15.20 -32.47 10.51
C ILE A 660 -15.04 -33.90 9.95
N PHE A 661 -14.01 -34.13 9.14
CA PHE A 661 -13.69 -35.45 8.62
C PHE A 661 -13.45 -36.48 9.74
N GLU A 662 -12.73 -36.10 10.80
CA GLU A 662 -12.57 -36.96 11.97
C GLU A 662 -13.88 -37.25 12.68
N SER A 663 -14.68 -36.22 12.98
CA SER A 663 -15.99 -36.39 13.64
C SER A 663 -16.94 -37.30 12.84
N LEU A 664 -16.92 -37.23 11.51
CA LEU A 664 -17.76 -38.06 10.65
C LEU A 664 -17.26 -39.51 10.48
N THR A 665 -15.94 -39.71 10.58
CA THR A 665 -15.31 -41.03 10.31
C THR A 665 -14.87 -41.78 11.56
N SER A 666 -14.99 -41.17 12.75
CA SER A 666 -14.57 -41.74 14.04
C SER A 666 -15.19 -43.10 14.34
N ARG A 667 -16.42 -43.34 13.86
CA ARG A 667 -17.21 -44.56 14.08
C ARG A 667 -17.19 -45.54 12.92
N LEU A 668 -16.53 -45.17 11.81
CA LEU A 668 -16.31 -46.10 10.70
C LEU A 668 -15.18 -47.06 11.05
N SER A 669 -15.21 -48.26 10.45
CA SER A 669 -14.09 -49.18 10.61
C SER A 669 -12.79 -48.53 10.11
N LEU A 670 -11.68 -48.91 10.73
CA LEU A 670 -10.36 -48.34 10.44
C LEU A 670 -9.95 -48.51 8.96
N GLY A 671 -10.40 -49.59 8.31
CA GLY A 671 -10.21 -49.83 6.88
C GLY A 671 -10.95 -48.81 6.01
N TYR A 672 -12.26 -48.61 6.25
CA TYR A 672 -13.06 -47.63 5.51
C TYR A 672 -12.57 -46.21 5.74
N ARG A 673 -12.23 -45.83 6.97
CA ARG A 673 -11.69 -44.49 7.28
C ARG A 673 -10.40 -44.20 6.51
N ARG A 674 -9.47 -45.16 6.46
CA ARG A 674 -8.23 -45.03 5.68
C ARG A 674 -8.50 -44.95 4.19
N MET A 675 -9.39 -45.80 3.68
CA MET A 675 -9.79 -45.79 2.28
C MET A 675 -10.34 -44.42 1.86
N VAL A 676 -11.29 -43.85 2.61
CA VAL A 676 -11.85 -42.52 2.31
C VAL A 676 -10.77 -41.43 2.38
N SER A 677 -9.93 -41.45 3.43
CA SER A 677 -8.84 -40.47 3.58
C SER A 677 -7.85 -40.53 2.41
N TYR A 678 -7.41 -41.73 2.02
CA TYR A 678 -6.48 -41.90 0.90
C TYR A 678 -7.10 -41.57 -0.45
N SER A 679 -8.38 -41.86 -0.66
CA SER A 679 -9.10 -41.43 -1.87
C SER A 679 -9.16 -39.91 -1.99
N LEU A 680 -9.52 -39.20 -0.91
CA LEU A 680 -9.54 -37.74 -0.89
C LEU A 680 -8.14 -37.14 -1.12
N ILE A 681 -7.11 -37.69 -0.46
CA ILE A 681 -5.72 -37.26 -0.67
C ILE A 681 -5.29 -37.50 -2.13
N SER A 682 -5.65 -38.64 -2.71
CA SER A 682 -5.29 -38.97 -4.10
C SER A 682 -5.92 -38.00 -5.10
N ILE A 683 -7.17 -37.59 -4.87
CA ILE A 683 -7.85 -36.56 -5.68
C ILE A 683 -7.13 -35.22 -5.59
N VAL A 684 -6.71 -34.83 -4.37
CA VAL A 684 -5.98 -33.57 -4.13
C VAL A 684 -4.62 -33.58 -4.81
N ILE A 685 -3.88 -34.69 -4.70
CA ILE A 685 -2.59 -34.88 -5.39
C ILE A 685 -2.78 -34.83 -6.91
N PHE A 686 -3.80 -35.52 -7.45
CA PHE A 686 -4.10 -35.48 -8.88
C PHE A 686 -4.35 -34.05 -9.38
N HIS A 687 -5.16 -33.27 -8.67
CA HIS A 687 -5.40 -31.86 -9.00
C HIS A 687 -4.13 -31.01 -8.90
N THR A 688 -3.29 -31.27 -7.90
CA THR A 688 -1.98 -30.59 -7.75
C THR A 688 -1.08 -30.88 -8.92
N LEU A 689 -0.95 -32.15 -9.31
CA LEU A 689 -0.13 -32.55 -10.46
C LEU A 689 -0.67 -31.97 -11.77
N LYS A 690 -2.00 -31.97 -11.97
CA LYS A 690 -2.66 -31.38 -13.15
C LYS A 690 -2.31 -29.90 -13.34
N PHE A 691 -2.33 -29.11 -12.26
CA PHE A 691 -2.07 -27.66 -12.30
C PHE A 691 -0.67 -27.27 -11.83
N SER A 692 0.22 -28.23 -11.63
CA SER A 692 1.58 -28.01 -11.13
C SER A 692 2.37 -27.06 -12.03
N HIS A 693 2.21 -27.17 -13.35
CA HIS A 693 2.87 -26.29 -14.32
C HIS A 693 2.56 -24.80 -14.11
N LEU A 694 1.37 -24.45 -13.60
CA LEU A 694 1.01 -23.06 -13.26
C LEU A 694 1.66 -22.58 -11.96
N SER A 695 2.04 -23.51 -11.07
CA SER A 695 2.75 -23.19 -9.82
C SER A 695 4.27 -23.13 -10.03
N TYR A 696 4.82 -24.03 -10.85
CA TYR A 696 6.25 -24.17 -11.11
C TYR A 696 6.76 -23.37 -12.33
N GLY A 697 5.90 -23.13 -13.32
CA GLY A 697 6.24 -22.48 -14.60
C GLY A 697 6.95 -23.41 -15.60
N GLY A 698 7.11 -24.70 -15.30
CA GLY A 698 7.99 -25.61 -16.06
C GLY A 698 7.42 -26.22 -17.35
N LYS A 699 6.18 -25.93 -17.74
CA LYS A 699 5.57 -26.44 -18.99
C LYS A 699 4.77 -25.35 -19.70
N GLN A 700 4.95 -25.28 -21.01
CA GLN A 700 4.18 -24.42 -21.89
C GLN A 700 2.68 -24.76 -21.84
N TRP A 701 1.86 -23.71 -21.82
CA TRP A 701 0.41 -23.82 -21.87
C TRP A 701 -0.15 -23.19 -23.15
N LEU A 702 -1.16 -23.84 -23.72
CA LEU A 702 -1.80 -23.44 -24.97
C LEU A 702 -3.17 -22.83 -24.68
N ARG A 703 -3.65 -21.97 -25.60
CA ARG A 703 -4.95 -21.30 -25.47
C ARG A 703 -6.11 -22.26 -25.28
N SER A 704 -6.26 -23.29 -26.11
CA SER A 704 -7.28 -24.34 -25.94
C SER A 704 -7.21 -25.03 -24.58
N SER A 705 -6.01 -25.25 -24.04
CA SER A 705 -5.82 -25.89 -22.74
C SER A 705 -6.23 -24.96 -21.59
N CYS A 706 -6.03 -23.66 -21.76
CA CYS A 706 -6.51 -22.63 -20.85
C CYS A 706 -8.04 -22.54 -20.86
N GLU A 707 -8.66 -22.47 -22.03
CA GLU A 707 -10.13 -22.39 -22.16
C GLU A 707 -10.83 -23.65 -21.63
N LYS A 708 -10.26 -24.84 -21.88
CA LYS A 708 -10.75 -26.12 -21.33
C LYS A 708 -10.58 -26.26 -19.81
N SER A 709 -9.74 -25.44 -19.18
CA SER A 709 -9.45 -25.56 -17.75
C SER A 709 -10.61 -25.10 -16.85
N GLY A 710 -11.48 -24.24 -17.37
CA GLY A 710 -12.58 -23.62 -16.62
C GLY A 710 -12.12 -22.69 -15.50
N ILE A 711 -10.88 -22.19 -15.57
CA ILE A 711 -10.34 -21.18 -14.65
C ILE A 711 -10.68 -19.79 -15.21
N GLU A 712 -11.11 -18.88 -14.34
CA GLU A 712 -11.39 -17.50 -14.72
C GLU A 712 -10.08 -16.73 -14.95
N MET A 713 -9.60 -16.71 -16.19
CA MET A 713 -8.39 -16.00 -16.61
C MET A 713 -8.44 -15.59 -18.09
N ASN A 714 -7.59 -14.64 -18.48
CA ASN A 714 -7.48 -14.21 -19.88
C ASN A 714 -6.55 -15.14 -20.68
N CYS A 715 -7.14 -16.07 -21.44
CA CYS A 715 -6.40 -17.06 -22.24
C CYS A 715 -5.77 -16.51 -23.53
N ILE A 716 -6.04 -15.26 -23.91
CA ILE A 716 -5.58 -14.67 -25.19
C ILE A 716 -4.05 -14.57 -25.26
N HIS A 717 -3.37 -14.51 -24.11
CA HIS A 717 -1.91 -14.38 -24.04
C HIS A 717 -1.16 -15.69 -24.29
N PHE A 718 -1.85 -16.82 -24.38
CA PHE A 718 -1.21 -18.11 -24.64
C PHE A 718 -1.12 -18.41 -26.14
N PRO A 719 -0.05 -19.09 -26.59
CA PRO A 719 0.09 -19.50 -27.97
C PRO A 719 -1.01 -20.47 -28.39
N LEU A 720 -1.34 -20.43 -29.68
CA LEU A 720 -2.28 -21.35 -30.31
C LEU A 720 -1.62 -22.72 -30.50
N SER A 721 -2.42 -23.78 -30.47
CA SER A 721 -1.95 -25.11 -30.86
C SER A 721 -1.78 -25.22 -32.38
N GLN A 722 -0.91 -26.13 -32.83
CA GLN A 722 -0.70 -26.36 -34.26
C GLN A 722 -2.01 -26.71 -34.99
N ASN A 723 -2.88 -27.51 -34.37
CA ASN A 723 -4.17 -27.88 -34.97
C ASN A 723 -5.13 -26.68 -35.09
N GLU A 724 -5.16 -25.79 -34.08
CA GLU A 724 -5.95 -24.55 -34.16
C GLU A 724 -5.42 -23.63 -35.27
N LEU A 725 -4.10 -23.63 -35.46
CA LEU A 725 -3.46 -22.88 -36.54
C LEU A 725 -3.87 -23.45 -37.90
N ASP A 726 -3.80 -24.77 -38.07
CA ASP A 726 -4.20 -25.45 -39.30
C ASP A 726 -5.70 -25.25 -39.61
N ASP A 727 -6.56 -25.29 -38.58
CA ASP A 727 -7.99 -25.01 -38.72
C ASP A 727 -8.28 -23.55 -39.11
N MET A 728 -7.55 -22.58 -38.55
CA MET A 728 -7.67 -21.18 -38.96
C MET A 728 -7.20 -20.96 -40.40
N ILE A 729 -6.12 -21.64 -40.82
CA ILE A 729 -5.60 -21.58 -42.20
C ILE A 729 -6.64 -22.15 -43.16
N ASN A 730 -7.20 -23.31 -42.86
CA ASN A 730 -8.21 -23.97 -43.70
C ASN A 730 -9.51 -23.16 -43.82
N ASN A 731 -9.92 -22.46 -42.75
CA ASN A 731 -11.13 -21.64 -42.74
C ASN A 731 -10.96 -20.25 -43.38
N SER A 732 -9.74 -19.71 -43.43
CA SER A 732 -9.49 -18.35 -43.93
C SER A 732 -9.18 -18.27 -45.44
N GLY A 733 -8.92 -19.41 -46.09
CA GLY A 733 -8.76 -19.49 -47.55
C GLY A 733 -7.57 -18.69 -48.12
N GLN A 734 -6.68 -18.16 -47.29
CA GLN A 734 -5.49 -17.40 -47.69
C GLN A 734 -4.21 -18.24 -47.49
N THR A 735 -3.29 -18.14 -48.45
CA THR A 735 -1.94 -18.75 -48.43
C THR A 735 -1.10 -18.26 -47.23
N PRO A 736 -0.04 -18.99 -46.81
CA PRO A 736 0.52 -18.96 -45.46
C PRO A 736 1.43 -17.74 -45.22
N ASN A 737 0.86 -16.54 -45.18
CA ASN A 737 1.54 -15.38 -44.63
C ASN A 737 1.09 -15.22 -43.18
N VAL A 738 1.93 -15.77 -42.31
CA VAL A 738 1.99 -15.66 -40.85
C VAL A 738 1.02 -14.62 -40.28
N THR A 739 -0.01 -15.08 -39.57
CA THR A 739 -0.93 -14.20 -38.84
C THR A 739 -0.12 -13.36 -37.86
N SER A 740 0.05 -12.07 -38.15
CA SER A 740 0.72 -11.14 -37.25
C SER A 740 -0.15 -10.95 -36.00
N LEU A 741 0.33 -11.41 -34.85
CA LEU A 741 -0.34 -11.19 -33.58
C LEU A 741 0.08 -9.83 -33.02
N THR A 742 -0.90 -9.04 -32.58
CA THR A 742 -0.65 -7.79 -31.86
C THR A 742 -0.97 -8.00 -30.39
N ILE A 743 0.03 -7.83 -29.54
CA ILE A 743 -0.15 -7.74 -28.08
C ILE A 743 0.03 -6.29 -27.64
N TYR A 744 -0.60 -5.91 -26.53
CA TYR A 744 -0.40 -4.59 -25.95
C TYR A 744 0.52 -4.70 -24.75
N LEU A 745 1.69 -4.07 -24.85
CA LEU A 745 2.69 -3.97 -23.80
C LEU A 745 2.35 -2.81 -22.89
N ASP A 746 2.42 -3.04 -21.58
CA ASP A 746 2.40 -1.96 -20.60
C ASP A 746 3.83 -1.48 -20.33
N ILE A 747 4.14 -0.27 -20.80
CA ILE A 747 5.40 0.43 -20.58
C ILE A 747 5.04 1.80 -19.98
N PHE A 748 5.34 2.01 -18.69
CA PHE A 748 4.97 3.23 -17.95
C PHE A 748 3.46 3.52 -17.87
N GLY A 749 2.60 2.49 -17.82
CA GLY A 749 1.15 2.69 -17.85
C GLY A 749 0.61 3.05 -19.25
N LYS A 750 1.45 3.07 -20.28
CA LYS A 750 1.03 3.23 -21.67
C LYS A 750 0.97 1.86 -22.34
N LYS A 751 -0.18 1.57 -22.96
CA LYS A 751 -0.39 0.37 -23.76
C LYS A 751 0.15 0.58 -25.16
N GLU A 752 1.34 0.07 -25.44
CA GLU A 752 1.94 0.11 -26.78
C GLU A 752 1.69 -1.20 -27.54
N PRO A 753 1.22 -1.16 -28.79
CA PRO A 753 1.05 -2.37 -29.58
C PRO A 753 2.41 -2.92 -30.01
N PHE A 754 2.68 -4.18 -29.69
CA PHE A 754 3.83 -4.94 -30.15
C PHE A 754 3.35 -6.08 -31.04
N ARG A 755 3.90 -6.14 -32.24
CA ARG A 755 3.52 -7.11 -33.27
C ARG A 755 4.60 -8.15 -33.41
N TYR A 756 4.23 -9.41 -33.42
CA TYR A 756 5.13 -10.51 -33.71
C TYR A 756 4.45 -11.56 -34.59
N GLN A 757 5.28 -12.38 -35.22
CA GLN A 757 4.84 -13.45 -36.08
C GLN A 757 4.55 -14.72 -35.26
N GLN A 758 3.41 -15.36 -35.51
CA GLN A 758 3.07 -16.65 -34.90
C GLN A 758 4.17 -17.69 -35.22
N GLY A 759 4.65 -18.43 -34.20
CA GLY A 759 5.78 -19.36 -34.31
C GLY A 759 7.15 -18.77 -33.94
N GLN A 760 7.24 -17.44 -33.78
CA GLN A 760 8.43 -16.72 -33.32
C GLN A 760 8.29 -16.22 -31.86
N GLU A 761 7.47 -16.86 -31.05
CA GLU A 761 7.15 -16.40 -29.68
C GLU A 761 8.40 -16.26 -28.79
N ALA A 762 9.36 -17.19 -28.91
CA ALA A 762 10.59 -17.15 -28.12
C ALA A 762 11.56 -16.03 -28.55
N GLU A 763 11.48 -15.58 -29.80
CA GLU A 763 12.22 -14.42 -30.29
C GLU A 763 11.53 -13.12 -29.85
N ALA A 764 10.19 -13.09 -29.97
CA ALA A 764 9.35 -12.01 -29.45
C ALA A 764 9.56 -11.76 -27.95
N ASP A 765 9.69 -12.81 -27.13
CA ASP A 765 9.99 -12.68 -25.69
C ASP A 765 11.36 -12.03 -25.43
N ARG A 766 12.37 -12.29 -26.27
CA ARG A 766 13.70 -11.65 -26.18
C ARG A 766 13.67 -10.20 -26.61
N GLU A 767 13.00 -9.90 -27.72
CA GLU A 767 12.82 -8.51 -28.17
C GLU A 767 12.05 -7.71 -27.12
N LEU A 768 11.02 -8.31 -26.52
CA LEU A 768 10.24 -7.69 -25.47
C LEU A 768 11.09 -7.36 -24.24
N SER A 769 11.95 -8.28 -23.80
CA SER A 769 12.81 -8.05 -22.64
C SER A 769 13.83 -6.94 -22.90
N LEU A 770 14.41 -6.87 -24.10
CA LEU A 770 15.32 -5.81 -24.54
C LEU A 770 14.59 -4.46 -24.64
N LEU A 771 13.40 -4.44 -25.22
CA LEU A 771 12.59 -3.23 -25.37
C LEU A 771 12.18 -2.69 -24.00
N LYS A 772 11.69 -3.55 -23.09
CA LYS A 772 11.43 -3.18 -21.70
C LYS A 772 12.69 -2.64 -21.04
N HIS A 773 13.82 -3.33 -21.16
CA HIS A 773 15.08 -2.89 -20.55
C HIS A 773 15.50 -1.51 -21.02
N SER A 774 15.52 -1.28 -22.33
CA SER A 774 15.86 0.01 -22.94
C SER A 774 14.90 1.12 -22.48
N ALA A 775 13.59 0.86 -22.50
CA ALA A 775 12.58 1.82 -22.06
C ALA A 775 12.74 2.18 -20.58
N TYR A 776 12.75 1.18 -19.69
CA TYR A 776 12.87 1.36 -18.24
C TYR A 776 14.20 1.96 -17.83
N SER A 777 15.31 1.60 -18.47
CA SER A 777 16.62 2.21 -18.21
C SER A 777 16.62 3.70 -18.57
N LYS A 778 16.12 4.04 -19.78
CA LYS A 778 16.01 5.44 -20.22
C LYS A 778 15.11 6.26 -19.30
N ALA A 779 13.95 5.74 -18.91
CA ALA A 779 13.05 6.45 -18.01
C ALA A 779 13.56 6.54 -16.57
N SER A 780 14.23 5.50 -16.06
CA SER A 780 14.85 5.53 -14.74
C SER A 780 16.02 6.52 -14.66
N ALA A 781 16.74 6.74 -15.77
CA ALA A 781 17.76 7.77 -15.84
C ALA A 781 17.16 9.19 -15.82
N LEU A 782 15.96 9.37 -16.36
CA LEU A 782 15.23 10.65 -16.35
C LEU A 782 14.51 10.90 -15.01
N ILE A 783 14.07 9.84 -14.33
CA ILE A 783 13.23 9.89 -13.13
C ILE A 783 13.98 9.20 -11.98
N THR A 784 14.80 9.97 -11.24
CA THR A 784 15.62 9.46 -10.14
C THR A 784 15.13 9.90 -8.77
N GLY A 785 15.36 9.06 -7.76
CA GLY A 785 15.08 9.34 -6.35
C GLY A 785 13.60 9.64 -6.10
N ALA A 786 13.32 10.70 -5.35
CA ALA A 786 11.96 11.04 -4.95
C ALA A 786 11.01 11.31 -6.14
N SER A 787 11.52 11.86 -7.26
CA SER A 787 10.73 12.11 -8.48
C SER A 787 10.04 10.86 -9.06
N ARG A 788 10.54 9.67 -8.71
CA ARG A 788 9.99 8.37 -9.13
C ARG A 788 8.68 8.00 -8.44
N TYR A 789 8.50 8.42 -7.19
CA TYR A 789 7.43 7.91 -6.31
C TYR A 789 6.21 8.85 -6.19
N HIS A 790 6.03 9.76 -7.15
CA HIS A 790 5.17 10.93 -7.07
C HIS A 790 4.00 10.94 -8.09
N ARG A 791 2.77 11.23 -7.63
CA ARG A 791 1.48 10.93 -8.31
C ARG A 791 0.99 11.85 -9.43
N ALA A 792 1.39 13.12 -9.52
CA ALA A 792 0.92 13.94 -10.64
C ALA A 792 1.85 13.75 -11.82
N ASN A 793 1.27 13.79 -13.02
CA ASN A 793 1.98 14.33 -14.16
C ASN A 793 2.56 15.66 -13.70
N PRO A 794 3.89 15.80 -13.62
CA PRO A 794 4.43 17.09 -13.35
C PRO A 794 3.86 18.02 -14.44
N THR A 795 3.26 19.15 -14.07
CA THR A 795 3.39 20.32 -14.93
C THR A 795 4.87 20.36 -15.27
N PRO A 796 5.27 20.34 -16.55
CA PRO A 796 6.68 20.31 -16.91
C PRO A 796 7.39 21.34 -16.06
N ALA A 797 8.26 20.87 -15.17
CA ALA A 797 8.93 21.76 -14.23
C ALA A 797 9.66 22.76 -15.11
N ILE A 798 9.38 24.04 -14.89
CA ILE A 798 9.96 25.08 -15.72
C ILE A 798 11.48 24.98 -15.57
N THR A 799 12.20 24.98 -16.68
CA THR A 799 13.67 25.05 -16.63
C THR A 799 14.10 26.43 -16.12
N ILE A 800 15.35 26.54 -15.64
CA ILE A 800 15.87 27.84 -15.19
C ILE A 800 15.86 28.83 -16.36
N GLU A 801 16.19 28.37 -17.56
CA GLU A 801 16.17 29.16 -18.79
C GLU A 801 14.77 29.68 -19.12
N GLU A 802 13.76 28.81 -19.08
CA GLU A 802 12.36 29.19 -19.33
C GLU A 802 11.83 30.14 -18.25
N ALA A 803 12.22 29.97 -16.98
CA ALA A 803 11.83 30.87 -15.89
C ALA A 803 12.42 32.26 -16.09
N VAL A 804 13.70 32.35 -16.49
CA VAL A 804 14.36 33.62 -16.80
C VAL A 804 13.71 34.30 -18.01
N GLU A 805 13.41 33.54 -19.07
CA GLU A 805 12.72 34.07 -20.26
C GLU A 805 11.31 34.59 -19.91
N TRP A 806 10.57 33.86 -19.08
CA TRP A 806 9.25 34.28 -18.64
C TRP A 806 9.30 35.58 -17.83
N ALA A 807 10.21 35.67 -16.85
CA ALA A 807 10.41 36.89 -16.07
C ALA A 807 10.79 38.09 -16.96
N LYS A 808 11.66 37.87 -17.96
CA LYS A 808 12.03 38.88 -18.95
C LYS A 808 10.82 39.36 -19.76
N LYS A 809 9.99 38.45 -20.25
CA LYS A 809 8.75 38.78 -21.00
C LYS A 809 7.76 39.58 -20.16
N VAL A 810 7.62 39.25 -18.87
CA VAL A 810 6.78 40.03 -17.93
C VAL A 810 7.34 41.45 -17.76
N HIS A 811 8.65 41.58 -17.63
CA HIS A 811 9.32 42.88 -17.48
C HIS A 811 9.22 43.76 -18.73
N GLU A 812 9.49 43.22 -19.92
CA GLU A 812 9.35 43.93 -21.19
C GLU A 812 7.91 44.43 -21.38
N GLY A 813 6.92 43.58 -21.10
CA GLY A 813 5.52 43.97 -21.13
C GLY A 813 5.17 45.08 -20.12
N ALA A 814 5.86 45.15 -18.97
CA ALA A 814 5.69 46.22 -17.99
C ALA A 814 6.22 47.55 -18.52
N VAL A 815 7.41 47.55 -19.12
CA VAL A 815 8.04 48.74 -19.73
C VAL A 815 7.14 49.28 -20.85
N GLU A 816 6.64 48.41 -21.74
CA GLU A 816 5.76 48.82 -22.83
C GLU A 816 4.45 49.45 -22.31
N ARG A 817 3.88 48.92 -21.22
CA ARG A 817 2.71 49.52 -20.57
C ARG A 817 3.00 50.90 -20.01
N GLU A 818 4.12 51.10 -19.32
CA GLU A 818 4.47 52.41 -18.76
C GLU A 818 4.80 53.43 -19.86
N GLU A 819 5.41 53.00 -20.97
CA GLU A 819 5.58 53.85 -22.15
C GLU A 819 4.23 54.29 -22.75
N LYS A 820 3.26 53.39 -22.89
CA LYS A 820 1.91 53.72 -23.35
C LYS A 820 1.23 54.70 -22.40
N LEU A 821 1.29 54.43 -21.10
CA LEU A 821 0.72 55.30 -20.06
C LEU A 821 1.38 56.68 -20.04
N SER A 822 2.70 56.76 -20.21
CA SER A 822 3.42 58.04 -20.28
C SER A 822 3.03 58.86 -21.51
N LYS A 823 2.88 58.22 -22.68
CA LYS A 823 2.37 58.84 -23.91
C LYS A 823 0.93 59.34 -23.73
N GLU A 824 0.06 58.58 -23.08
CA GLU A 824 -1.30 59.01 -22.75
C GLU A 824 -1.34 60.17 -21.75
N ARG A 825 -0.53 60.10 -20.69
CA ARG A 825 -0.38 61.18 -19.70
C ARG A 825 0.13 62.45 -20.40
N ALA A 826 1.05 62.34 -21.35
CA ALA A 826 1.54 63.45 -22.16
C ALA A 826 0.43 64.03 -23.07
N LYS A 827 -0.35 63.18 -23.76
CA LYS A 827 -1.52 63.60 -24.55
C LYS A 827 -2.57 64.32 -23.70
N LYS A 828 -2.93 63.77 -22.53
CA LYS A 828 -3.86 64.38 -21.57
C LYS A 828 -3.34 65.72 -21.06
N ARG A 829 -2.04 65.83 -20.75
CA ARG A 829 -1.37 67.10 -20.36
C ARG A 829 -1.42 68.13 -21.50
N ALA A 830 -1.14 67.73 -22.74
CA ALA A 830 -1.22 68.60 -23.90
C ALA A 830 -2.65 69.10 -24.17
N LEU A 831 -3.66 68.22 -24.05
CA LEU A 831 -5.07 68.59 -24.17
C LEU A 831 -5.51 69.56 -23.06
N LYS A 832 -5.07 69.34 -21.81
CA LYS A 832 -5.32 70.25 -20.68
C LYS A 832 -4.68 71.62 -20.91
N LYS A 833 -3.45 71.67 -21.44
CA LYS A 833 -2.78 72.92 -21.85
C LYS A 833 -3.54 73.64 -22.97
N ARG A 834 -4.01 72.92 -24.00
CA ARG A 834 -4.81 73.49 -25.11
C ARG A 834 -6.16 74.03 -24.62
N ARG A 835 -6.86 73.30 -23.75
CA ARG A 835 -8.10 73.76 -23.09
C ARG A 835 -7.86 75.03 -22.27
N LYS A 836 -6.79 75.09 -21.47
CA LYS A 836 -6.42 76.31 -20.73
C LYS A 836 -6.13 77.50 -21.67
N LYS A 837 -5.39 77.28 -22.78
CA LYS A 837 -5.11 78.34 -23.78
C LYS A 837 -6.38 78.85 -24.47
N ASN A 838 -7.31 77.96 -24.80
CA ASN A 838 -8.60 78.32 -25.39
C ASN A 838 -9.51 79.06 -24.40
N ALA A 839 -9.53 78.65 -23.13
CA ALA A 839 -10.23 79.37 -22.06
C ALA A 839 -9.65 80.77 -21.86
N LEU A 840 -8.33 80.92 -21.88
CA LEU A 840 -7.65 82.22 -21.80
C LEU A 840 -8.01 83.13 -22.99
N LYS A 841 -8.02 82.58 -24.22
CA LYS A 841 -8.47 83.32 -25.42
C LYS A 841 -9.94 83.73 -25.34
N LYS A 842 -10.82 82.86 -24.82
CA LYS A 842 -12.25 83.18 -24.64
C LYS A 842 -12.43 84.29 -23.60
N ARG A 843 -11.67 84.24 -22.49
CA ARG A 843 -11.66 85.29 -21.46
C ARG A 843 -11.15 86.63 -22.02
N LYS A 844 -10.09 86.60 -22.84
CA LYS A 844 -9.57 87.80 -23.53
C LYS A 844 -10.60 88.41 -24.49
N ARG A 845 -11.28 87.58 -25.30
CA ARG A 845 -12.39 88.04 -26.17
C ARG A 845 -13.58 88.62 -25.40
N LEU A 846 -13.86 88.12 -24.19
CA LEU A 846 -14.91 88.65 -23.34
C LEU A 846 -14.51 90.01 -22.76
N THR A 847 -13.27 90.15 -22.27
CA THR A 847 -12.74 91.44 -21.79
C THR A 847 -12.63 92.46 -22.92
N ASP A 848 -12.23 92.06 -24.12
CA ASP A 848 -12.14 92.94 -25.29
C ASP A 848 -13.56 93.43 -25.69
N LYS A 849 -14.59 92.57 -25.64
CA LYS A 849 -16.00 92.95 -25.87
C LYS A 849 -16.59 93.83 -24.77
N GLU A 850 -16.17 93.66 -23.51
CA GLU A 850 -16.58 94.53 -22.41
C GLU A 850 -15.94 95.91 -22.53
N ALA A 851 -14.68 95.99 -22.97
CA ALA A 851 -13.99 97.25 -23.25
C ALA A 851 -14.57 97.99 -24.47
N GLU A 852 -15.09 97.26 -25.47
CA GLU A 852 -15.79 97.82 -26.63
C GLU A 852 -17.18 98.37 -26.28
N LYS A 853 -17.83 97.85 -25.23
CA LYS A 853 -19.11 98.36 -24.71
C LYS A 853 -18.98 99.55 -23.76
N SER A 854 -17.77 99.83 -23.25
CA SER A 854 -17.50 100.96 -22.34
C SER A 854 -16.92 102.20 -23.05
N LYS A 855 -16.71 102.13 -24.36
CA LYS A 855 -16.44 103.27 -25.25
C LYS A 855 -17.70 103.57 -26.04
#